data_AF-A0A522M5X0-F1
#
_entry.id   AF-A0A522M5X0-F1
#
_cell.length_a   1.000
_cell.length_b   1.000
_cell.length_c   1.000
_cell.angle_alpha   90.00
_cell.angle_beta   90.00
_cell.angle_gamma   90.00
#
_symmetry.space_group_name_H-M   'P 1'
#
loop_
_entity.id
_entity.type
_entity.pdbx_description
1 polymer ?
#
loop_
_entity_poly.entity_id
_entity_poly.type
_entity_poly.pdbx_seq_one_letter_code
_entity_poly.pdbx_strand_id
1 'polypeptide(L)'
;MRCASCLTDNPDGNLFCGHCGASLRLLGHGAGRTGGATRATAPLPPKWGELKIATIFFADIVSSTTHIAGLDAEQAMEQLQPAVQRMCEAVEVLGGTVVRTMGDGILALFGVPHTVEGHARLACEAALKLQKAFSGNQLGLQLRVGLHSGQVASDPQAFDSNIGGGVHGSAIHLASRVVGVAEPGGICLSADCLALTGGACEVRAMGPHKLKGIAKPTEIYALVRVKSDAPDQHFHRAVLSPFHGRTDELVTLQNALHRTEQGQCAVIGLSGAAGAGKSRLCFEFAQWCRARLVPVTEARTQLYGYATPLAPVLALLRGWFFHMAPADDDAAARGRIKTRLSRLGVSASDDLALFNEFLGVADPDGMPCALAPKARRARLLALFGDMVRYTGATTSVIVFEDLHWLDEASAEFLDVLVQSVPGTRTLLLFNYRPTYKAHWSALPHFHEIHLAELGAADTEALVRELAGPHPQWQDAFALIVQRSAGNPFFVEELVRLLLEGGILPGAPGPHDLASRVRALPATVQAVIGARIDRLGATQKAVLHICAVIGKEIPLPVLQRVARYLAGQIDREMDFLCEAELLEFLREIVGERYFGFHHPLIQEVAYNTQLRARRASLHAAVAAAMEAHYSAEPDEYAALLAFHYQAAGQPVQAARHLSRAAQWLGATHSTQAMKHWRHARELLADQPRAPDTDRLRVKVGGGLLQLGWREGLDAAELNQVVDEAVAHASEADRGWVQSILVTQGRILHGNGGSADDYVNTVRRAIELGSSNPGRAALLQVTLSQAYSWAGLSHEALAASDQAVPDIAAVEAAERAALGFNPERWRLALRARVLMRMLRLGEAEDCLRRMEQIGADGEDPVINQIALHCKIEIAWCRRDPDQAQRYAQASADAVRAGSNPYLRATGKWFDGIAALLVHDPVRANCSFVEALELIRTTRVAVDIEDELLAWSAECRALADDTRGALDQARQAVELARQRCHRIPECRGLIVWGSVCAKDGSDGAKLAARLFERAKQLIAQTGAAICEDGLRRGRALLAPPA
;
A
#
# COMPACT_ATOMS: atom_id res chain seq x y z
N MET A 1 -20.70 40.76 -20.86
CA MET A 1 -19.62 40.52 -19.88
C MET A 1 -18.36 40.00 -20.56
N ARG A 2 -17.18 40.54 -20.21
CA ARG A 2 -15.88 40.06 -20.72
C ARG A 2 -15.28 38.99 -19.82
N CYS A 3 -14.76 37.91 -20.38
CA CYS A 3 -14.24 36.79 -19.59
C CYS A 3 -12.88 37.10 -18.96
N ALA A 4 -12.76 36.98 -17.64
CA ALA A 4 -11.50 37.18 -16.92
C ALA A 4 -10.40 36.16 -17.27
N SER A 5 -10.76 35.00 -17.85
CA SER A 5 -9.81 33.92 -18.19
C SER A 5 -9.28 33.95 -19.64
N CYS A 6 -10.04 34.50 -20.60
CA CYS A 6 -9.65 34.51 -22.02
C CYS A 6 -9.95 35.83 -22.75
N LEU A 7 -10.44 36.85 -22.04
CA LEU A 7 -10.77 38.19 -22.55
C LEU A 7 -11.81 38.23 -23.71
N THR A 8 -12.46 37.12 -24.02
CA THR A 8 -13.58 37.06 -24.97
C THR A 8 -14.80 37.76 -24.36
N ASP A 9 -15.50 38.58 -25.17
CA ASP A 9 -16.76 39.21 -24.79
C ASP A 9 -17.95 38.25 -24.99
N ASN A 10 -18.87 38.22 -24.04
CA ASN A 10 -20.01 37.30 -23.99
C ASN A 10 -21.32 38.07 -23.72
N PRO A 11 -22.47 37.60 -24.22
CA PRO A 11 -23.78 38.20 -23.92
C PRO A 11 -24.09 38.27 -22.43
N ASP A 12 -24.80 39.31 -22.01
CA ASP A 12 -25.25 39.48 -20.63
C ASP A 12 -26.44 38.55 -20.35
N GLY A 13 -26.11 37.41 -19.75
CA GLY A 13 -26.98 36.25 -19.57
C GLY A 13 -26.18 34.94 -19.52
N ASN A 14 -25.02 34.90 -20.19
CA ASN A 14 -24.10 33.77 -20.12
C ASN A 14 -23.54 33.60 -18.68
N LEU A 15 -23.77 32.42 -18.10
CA LEU A 15 -23.14 32.01 -16.83
C LEU A 15 -21.67 31.62 -17.00
N PHE A 16 -21.30 31.16 -18.19
CA PHE A 16 -19.97 30.68 -18.58
C PHE A 16 -19.54 31.29 -19.91
N CYS A 17 -18.24 31.45 -20.14
CA CYS A 17 -17.72 31.97 -21.39
C CYS A 17 -17.97 30.99 -22.54
N GLY A 18 -18.56 31.48 -23.64
CA GLY A 18 -18.85 30.68 -24.83
C GLY A 18 -17.61 30.21 -25.61
N HIS A 19 -16.42 30.67 -25.23
CA HIS A 19 -15.15 30.27 -25.86
C HIS A 19 -14.31 29.31 -24.99
N CYS A 20 -14.13 29.59 -23.69
CA CYS A 20 -13.29 28.77 -22.80
C CYS A 20 -14.03 28.04 -21.67
N GLY A 21 -15.36 28.21 -21.53
CA GLY A 21 -16.16 27.58 -20.47
C GLY A 21 -15.97 28.14 -19.06
N ALA A 22 -15.06 29.10 -18.83
CA ALA A 22 -14.84 29.69 -17.51
C ALA A 22 -16.08 30.48 -17.02
N SER A 23 -16.42 30.36 -15.73
CA SER A 23 -17.54 31.08 -15.10
C SER A 23 -17.39 32.60 -15.24
N LEU A 24 -18.49 33.29 -15.55
CA LEU A 24 -18.54 34.75 -15.66
C LEU A 24 -19.10 35.43 -14.40
N ARG A 25 -19.55 34.66 -13.40
CA ARG A 25 -20.04 35.21 -12.13
C ARG A 25 -18.89 35.52 -11.17
N LEU A 26 -18.49 36.79 -11.13
CA LEU A 26 -17.67 37.35 -10.06
C LEU A 26 -18.53 37.63 -8.82
N LEU A 27 -18.08 37.17 -7.65
CA LEU A 27 -18.60 37.59 -6.34
C LEU A 27 -17.86 38.86 -5.90
N GLY A 28 -18.60 39.87 -5.46
CA GLY A 28 -18.01 41.14 -5.01
C GLY A 28 -17.41 41.09 -3.60
N HIS A 29 -16.26 41.73 -3.41
CA HIS A 29 -15.76 42.15 -2.08
C HIS A 29 -16.57 43.37 -1.59
N GLY A 30 -16.67 43.70 -0.30
CA GLY A 30 -16.18 43.09 0.95
C GLY A 30 -17.05 43.58 2.12
N ALA A 31 -16.65 43.62 3.40
CA ALA A 31 -15.40 43.25 4.06
C ALA A 31 -15.66 42.99 5.57
N GLY A 32 -14.73 42.36 6.29
CA GLY A 32 -14.80 42.21 7.76
C GLY A 32 -13.98 41.02 8.27
N ARG A 33 -13.08 41.26 9.25
CA ARG A 33 -12.24 40.21 9.87
C ARG A 33 -12.75 39.91 11.29
N THR A 34 -13.25 38.70 11.51
CA THR A 34 -13.22 38.02 12.82
C THR A 34 -12.99 36.52 12.62
N GLY A 35 -12.29 35.89 13.56
CA GLY A 35 -12.08 34.44 13.54
C GLY A 35 -13.30 33.69 14.04
N GLY A 36 -13.69 32.63 13.34
CA GLY A 36 -14.77 31.74 13.74
C GLY A 36 -14.75 30.49 12.87
N ALA A 37 -14.96 29.31 13.46
CA ALA A 37 -14.90 28.05 12.74
C ALA A 37 -15.92 28.04 11.59
N THR A 38 -15.45 27.70 10.38
CA THR A 38 -16.31 27.53 9.19
C THR A 38 -17.21 26.32 9.37
N ARG A 39 -18.36 26.54 10.01
CA ARG A 39 -19.49 25.61 10.03
C ARG A 39 -19.82 25.24 8.59
N ALA A 40 -19.36 24.08 8.14
CA ALA A 40 -19.66 23.56 6.82
C ALA A 40 -21.16 23.28 6.74
N THR A 41 -21.90 24.26 6.20
CA THR A 41 -23.30 24.13 5.82
C THR A 41 -23.45 22.85 5.00
N ALA A 42 -24.42 22.02 5.35
CA ALA A 42 -24.62 20.78 4.63
C ALA A 42 -24.97 21.11 3.18
N PRO A 43 -24.30 20.52 2.18
CA PRO A 43 -24.81 20.55 0.82
C PRO A 43 -26.23 19.99 0.83
N LEU A 44 -27.17 20.72 0.24
CA LEU A 44 -28.42 20.12 -0.22
C LEU A 44 -28.07 18.91 -1.11
N PRO A 45 -28.87 17.82 -1.09
CA PRO A 45 -28.57 16.63 -1.86
C PRO A 45 -28.32 17.01 -3.33
N PRO A 46 -27.09 16.82 -3.85
CA PRO A 46 -26.81 17.22 -5.22
C PRO A 46 -27.64 16.36 -6.18
N LYS A 47 -28.00 16.91 -7.34
CA LYS A 47 -28.51 16.10 -8.45
C LYS A 47 -27.40 15.12 -8.87
N TRP A 48 -27.72 13.83 -9.02
CA TRP A 48 -26.73 12.78 -9.26
C TRP A 48 -27.01 12.04 -10.56
N GLY A 49 -26.00 11.96 -11.40
CA GLY A 49 -25.93 10.96 -12.45
C GLY A 49 -25.21 9.67 -12.01
N GLU A 50 -25.43 8.61 -12.77
CA GLU A 50 -24.89 7.26 -12.57
C GLU A 50 -24.23 6.76 -13.86
N LEU A 51 -23.26 5.85 -13.75
CA LEU A 51 -22.71 5.13 -14.91
C LEU A 51 -23.51 3.86 -15.17
N LYS A 52 -24.12 3.75 -16.36
CA LYS A 52 -24.90 2.57 -16.78
C LYS A 52 -24.42 2.05 -18.13
N ILE A 53 -24.66 0.78 -18.39
CA ILE A 53 -24.57 0.21 -19.74
C ILE A 53 -25.95 0.35 -20.37
N ALA A 54 -26.02 0.92 -21.57
CA ALA A 54 -27.27 1.12 -22.30
C ALA A 54 -27.11 0.65 -23.75
N THR A 55 -28.22 0.30 -24.41
CA THR A 55 -28.28 0.25 -25.87
C THR A 55 -28.82 1.55 -26.40
N ILE A 56 -28.05 2.19 -27.26
CA ILE A 56 -28.43 3.41 -27.97
C ILE A 56 -29.05 3.00 -29.30
N PHE A 57 -30.26 3.50 -29.53
CA PHE A 57 -31.09 3.26 -30.70
C PHE A 57 -31.18 4.54 -31.53
N PHE A 58 -30.72 4.49 -32.77
CA PHE A 58 -30.95 5.54 -33.78
C PHE A 58 -31.83 4.99 -34.89
N ALA A 59 -32.89 5.71 -35.28
CA ALA A 59 -33.65 5.45 -36.50
C ALA A 59 -33.78 6.72 -37.33
N ASP A 60 -33.82 6.58 -38.65
CA ASP A 60 -33.73 7.69 -39.62
C ASP A 60 -34.40 7.33 -40.96
N ILE A 61 -35.06 8.30 -41.61
CA ILE A 61 -35.73 8.14 -42.91
C ILE A 61 -34.71 8.25 -44.06
N VAL A 62 -34.69 7.25 -44.92
CA VAL A 62 -33.87 7.23 -46.13
C VAL A 62 -34.29 8.37 -47.06
N SER A 63 -33.35 9.24 -47.41
CA SER A 63 -33.53 10.33 -48.37
C SER A 63 -34.68 11.30 -48.02
N SER A 64 -34.93 11.53 -46.73
CA SER A 64 -35.90 12.49 -46.16
C SER A 64 -35.96 13.81 -46.94
N THR A 65 -34.80 14.42 -47.19
CA THR A 65 -34.61 15.69 -47.93
C THR A 65 -35.11 15.67 -49.38
N THR A 66 -35.27 14.50 -50.01
CA THR A 66 -35.88 14.37 -51.34
C THR A 66 -37.39 14.12 -51.27
N HIS A 67 -37.91 13.55 -50.19
CA HIS A 67 -39.35 13.38 -49.99
C HIS A 67 -40.06 14.72 -49.70
N ILE A 68 -39.36 15.65 -49.03
CA ILE A 68 -39.83 17.03 -48.76
C ILE A 68 -39.36 18.07 -49.80
N ALA A 69 -38.71 17.65 -50.89
CA ALA A 69 -38.12 18.55 -51.87
C ALA A 69 -39.19 19.34 -52.65
N GLY A 70 -39.33 20.63 -52.31
CA GLY A 70 -40.33 21.54 -52.91
C GLY A 70 -41.53 21.84 -52.00
N LEU A 71 -41.57 21.26 -50.79
CA LEU A 71 -42.48 21.67 -49.72
C LEU A 71 -41.87 22.84 -48.92
N ASP A 72 -42.73 23.61 -48.24
CA ASP A 72 -42.28 24.52 -47.19
C ASP A 72 -41.99 23.77 -45.86
N ALA A 73 -41.49 24.50 -44.86
CA ALA A 73 -41.08 23.90 -43.59
C ALA A 73 -42.25 23.36 -42.73
N GLU A 74 -43.47 23.86 -42.92
CA GLU A 74 -44.66 23.44 -42.19
C GLU A 74 -45.23 22.18 -42.84
N GLN A 75 -45.39 22.19 -44.17
CA GLN A 75 -45.76 21.03 -44.99
C GLN A 75 -44.78 19.85 -44.83
N ALA A 76 -43.48 20.13 -44.81
CA ALA A 76 -42.45 19.12 -44.57
C ALA A 76 -42.55 18.49 -43.17
N MET A 77 -42.94 19.28 -42.16
CA MET A 77 -43.18 18.78 -40.80
C MET A 77 -44.45 17.91 -40.76
N GLU A 78 -45.57 18.38 -41.31
CA GLU A 78 -46.84 17.62 -41.37
C GLU A 78 -46.68 16.28 -42.10
N GLN A 79 -45.85 16.21 -43.15
CA GLN A 79 -45.61 14.98 -43.90
C GLN A 79 -44.77 13.96 -43.11
N LEU A 80 -43.78 14.41 -42.33
CA LEU A 80 -42.85 13.53 -41.60
C LEU A 80 -43.31 13.19 -40.18
N GLN A 81 -44.10 14.05 -39.53
CA GLN A 81 -44.55 13.87 -38.14
C GLN A 81 -45.30 12.53 -37.90
N PRO A 82 -46.21 12.04 -38.78
CA PRO A 82 -46.86 10.73 -38.63
C PRO A 82 -45.91 9.53 -38.76
N ALA A 83 -44.74 9.72 -39.38
CA ALA A 83 -43.68 8.72 -39.44
C ALA A 83 -42.83 8.75 -38.16
N VAL A 84 -42.37 9.93 -37.73
CA VAL A 84 -41.58 10.09 -36.50
C VAL A 84 -42.35 9.60 -35.27
N GLN A 85 -43.64 9.89 -35.16
CA GLN A 85 -44.46 9.46 -34.04
C GLN A 85 -44.58 7.92 -33.94
N ARG A 86 -44.70 7.22 -35.09
CA ARG A 86 -44.61 5.74 -35.14
C ARG A 86 -43.25 5.20 -34.72
N MET A 87 -42.15 5.95 -34.89
CA MET A 87 -40.85 5.53 -34.36
C MET A 87 -40.82 5.57 -32.85
N CYS A 88 -41.40 6.62 -32.23
CA CYS A 88 -41.50 6.74 -30.78
C CYS A 88 -42.35 5.59 -30.20
N GLU A 89 -43.56 5.37 -30.74
CA GLU A 89 -44.46 4.30 -30.33
C GLU A 89 -43.79 2.91 -30.38
N ALA A 90 -43.06 2.60 -31.45
CA ALA A 90 -42.38 1.31 -31.62
C ALA A 90 -41.21 1.07 -30.64
N VAL A 91 -40.66 2.14 -30.06
CA VAL A 91 -39.60 2.10 -29.04
C VAL A 91 -40.20 2.01 -27.63
N GLU A 92 -41.17 2.88 -27.33
CA GLU A 92 -41.77 3.03 -26.00
C GLU A 92 -42.57 1.80 -25.58
N VAL A 93 -43.27 1.15 -26.51
CA VAL A 93 -43.99 -0.12 -26.31
C VAL A 93 -43.06 -1.27 -25.89
N LEU A 94 -41.75 -1.13 -26.07
CA LEU A 94 -40.73 -2.12 -25.64
C LEU A 94 -39.82 -1.62 -24.51
N GLY A 95 -40.23 -0.59 -23.78
CA GLY A 95 -39.48 -0.07 -22.63
C GLY A 95 -38.20 0.70 -22.99
N GLY A 96 -38.06 1.11 -24.26
CA GLY A 96 -37.07 2.10 -24.66
C GLY A 96 -37.59 3.50 -24.35
N THR A 97 -36.72 4.40 -23.92
CA THR A 97 -37.07 5.81 -23.69
C THR A 97 -36.55 6.66 -24.85
N VAL A 98 -37.45 7.35 -25.56
CA VAL A 98 -37.07 8.34 -26.57
C VAL A 98 -36.40 9.52 -25.87
N VAL A 99 -35.19 9.85 -26.29
CA VAL A 99 -34.45 11.01 -25.77
C VAL A 99 -34.66 12.22 -26.67
N ARG A 100 -34.73 12.03 -27.99
CA ARG A 100 -34.82 13.15 -28.93
C ARG A 100 -35.39 12.76 -30.29
N THR A 101 -36.29 13.58 -30.82
CA THR A 101 -36.64 13.62 -32.25
C THR A 101 -35.68 14.54 -33.03
N MET A 102 -35.43 14.26 -34.31
CA MET A 102 -34.46 14.99 -35.14
C MET A 102 -35.06 15.64 -36.40
N GLY A 103 -36.37 15.48 -36.62
CA GLY A 103 -37.09 15.95 -37.80
C GLY A 103 -37.47 14.78 -38.70
N ASP A 104 -36.48 13.99 -39.12
CA ASP A 104 -36.59 12.80 -39.97
C ASP A 104 -36.21 11.48 -39.27
N GLY A 105 -35.83 11.55 -37.99
CA GLY A 105 -35.41 10.38 -37.19
C GLY A 105 -35.52 10.58 -35.68
N ILE A 106 -35.15 9.54 -34.92
CA ILE A 106 -35.15 9.53 -33.45
C ILE A 106 -33.84 8.99 -32.86
N LEU A 107 -33.53 9.45 -31.66
CA LEU A 107 -32.58 8.87 -30.71
C LEU A 107 -33.36 8.38 -29.48
N ALA A 108 -33.18 7.10 -29.15
CA ALA A 108 -33.72 6.47 -27.96
C ALA A 108 -32.66 5.63 -27.22
N LEU A 109 -32.97 5.28 -25.98
CA LEU A 109 -32.13 4.47 -25.11
C LEU A 109 -32.93 3.31 -24.52
N PHE A 110 -32.30 2.14 -24.40
CA PHE A 110 -32.79 1.01 -23.63
C PHE A 110 -31.78 0.74 -22.50
N GLY A 111 -32.27 0.43 -21.29
CA GLY A 111 -31.42 0.21 -20.10
C GLY A 111 -31.08 1.47 -19.30
N VAL A 112 -31.70 2.61 -19.64
CA VAL A 112 -31.54 3.93 -18.99
C VAL A 112 -32.90 4.66 -19.10
N PRO A 113 -33.40 5.37 -18.07
CA PRO A 113 -32.75 5.67 -16.77
C PRO A 113 -32.69 4.49 -15.78
N HIS A 114 -33.53 3.47 -15.95
CA HIS A 114 -33.50 2.23 -15.14
C HIS A 114 -32.78 1.11 -15.92
N THR A 115 -31.98 0.29 -15.24
CA THR A 115 -31.30 -0.87 -15.85
C THR A 115 -32.32 -1.95 -16.21
N VAL A 116 -32.92 -1.83 -17.40
CA VAL A 116 -33.76 -2.84 -18.01
C VAL A 116 -32.89 -3.94 -18.60
N GLU A 117 -33.15 -5.19 -18.24
CA GLU A 117 -32.43 -6.32 -18.83
C GLU A 117 -32.67 -6.43 -20.34
N GLY A 118 -31.63 -6.90 -21.04
CA GLY A 118 -31.80 -7.31 -22.43
C GLY A 118 -32.13 -6.10 -23.28
N HIS A 119 -31.73 -4.91 -22.81
CA HIS A 119 -31.85 -3.65 -23.51
C HIS A 119 -31.37 -3.75 -24.98
N ALA A 120 -30.35 -4.57 -25.25
CA ALA A 120 -29.92 -4.89 -26.60
C ALA A 120 -30.94 -5.76 -27.38
N ARG A 121 -31.51 -6.80 -26.76
CA ARG A 121 -32.59 -7.64 -27.33
C ARG A 121 -33.87 -6.83 -27.58
N LEU A 122 -34.28 -5.98 -26.64
CA LEU A 122 -35.45 -5.12 -26.72
C LEU A 122 -35.28 -4.05 -27.81
N ALA A 123 -34.11 -3.41 -27.88
CA ALA A 123 -33.76 -2.51 -28.98
C ALA A 123 -33.77 -3.21 -30.35
N CYS A 124 -33.29 -4.45 -30.43
CA CYS A 124 -33.39 -5.28 -31.64
C CYS A 124 -34.85 -5.61 -31.99
N GLU A 125 -35.68 -5.92 -31.00
CA GLU A 125 -37.10 -6.24 -31.20
C GLU A 125 -37.88 -5.01 -31.65
N ALA A 126 -37.58 -3.83 -31.08
CA ALA A 126 -38.13 -2.54 -31.49
C ALA A 126 -37.72 -2.19 -32.92
N ALA A 127 -36.45 -2.40 -33.28
CA ALA A 127 -35.97 -2.17 -34.64
C ALA A 127 -36.70 -3.04 -35.68
N LEU A 128 -36.97 -4.31 -35.35
CA LEU A 128 -37.71 -5.24 -36.21
C LEU A 128 -39.20 -4.94 -36.28
N LYS A 129 -39.84 -4.53 -35.17
CA LYS A 129 -41.23 -4.06 -35.17
C LYS A 129 -41.36 -2.77 -35.99
N LEU A 130 -40.40 -1.85 -35.86
CA LEU A 130 -40.35 -0.59 -36.60
C LEU A 130 -40.18 -0.82 -38.11
N GLN A 131 -39.22 -1.63 -38.56
CA GLN A 131 -39.09 -1.94 -39.99
C GLN A 131 -40.36 -2.61 -40.56
N LYS A 132 -41.00 -3.52 -39.81
CA LYS A 132 -42.29 -4.13 -40.21
C LYS A 132 -43.45 -3.14 -40.27
N ALA A 133 -43.49 -2.13 -39.40
CA ALA A 133 -44.50 -1.08 -39.43
C ALA A 133 -44.38 -0.16 -40.65
N PHE A 134 -43.19 -0.09 -41.26
CA PHE A 134 -42.92 0.72 -42.46
C PHE A 134 -42.90 -0.10 -43.76
N SER A 135 -42.66 -1.41 -43.73
CA SER A 135 -42.74 -2.25 -44.93
C SER A 135 -44.17 -2.27 -45.50
N GLY A 136 -44.34 -1.67 -46.69
CA GLY A 136 -45.65 -1.57 -47.37
C GLY A 136 -46.48 -0.33 -47.02
N ASN A 137 -45.90 0.70 -46.41
CA ASN A 137 -46.61 1.97 -46.16
C ASN A 137 -46.94 2.72 -47.47
N GLN A 138 -48.02 3.51 -47.45
CA GLN A 138 -48.52 4.25 -48.63
C GLN A 138 -47.63 5.41 -49.10
N LEU A 139 -46.65 5.83 -48.30
CA LEU A 139 -45.73 6.93 -48.61
C LEU A 139 -44.40 6.45 -49.23
N GLY A 140 -44.18 5.14 -49.32
CA GLY A 140 -42.94 4.55 -49.84
C GLY A 140 -41.69 4.74 -48.97
N LEU A 141 -41.83 5.35 -47.79
CA LEU A 141 -40.70 5.70 -46.91
C LEU A 141 -39.99 4.45 -46.38
N GLN A 142 -38.66 4.41 -46.53
CA GLN A 142 -37.80 3.37 -45.97
C GLN A 142 -37.00 3.92 -44.79
N LEU A 143 -36.74 3.07 -43.78
CA LEU A 143 -35.98 3.45 -42.59
C LEU A 143 -34.61 2.79 -42.55
N ARG A 144 -33.68 3.41 -41.84
CA ARG A 144 -32.42 2.81 -41.35
C ARG A 144 -32.46 2.78 -39.84
N VAL A 145 -31.96 1.70 -39.24
CA VAL A 145 -31.79 1.62 -37.78
C VAL A 145 -30.35 1.24 -37.43
N GLY A 146 -29.75 1.93 -36.46
CA GLY A 146 -28.41 1.66 -35.95
C GLY A 146 -28.40 1.48 -34.44
N LEU A 147 -27.82 0.37 -33.99
CA LEU A 147 -27.80 -0.09 -32.62
C LEU A 147 -26.35 -0.28 -32.13
N HIS A 148 -26.01 0.36 -31.02
CA HIS A 148 -24.73 0.14 -30.32
C HIS A 148 -24.99 0.09 -28.82
N SER A 149 -24.23 -0.74 -28.09
CA SER A 149 -24.31 -0.80 -26.63
C SER A 149 -22.98 -0.40 -25.99
N GLY A 150 -23.04 0.43 -24.95
CA GLY A 150 -21.85 0.94 -24.30
C GLY A 150 -22.16 1.71 -23.01
N GLN A 151 -21.12 2.18 -22.34
CA GLN A 151 -21.26 2.93 -21.09
C GLN A 151 -21.69 4.39 -21.36
N VAL A 152 -22.69 4.84 -20.61
CA VAL A 152 -23.18 6.22 -20.59
C VAL A 152 -23.30 6.73 -19.15
N ALA A 153 -23.15 8.03 -18.97
CA ALA A 153 -23.53 8.73 -17.75
C ALA A 153 -24.99 9.20 -17.90
N SER A 154 -25.85 8.87 -16.95
CA SER A 154 -27.28 9.18 -16.95
C SER A 154 -27.66 9.94 -15.68
N ASP A 155 -28.22 11.14 -15.79
CA ASP A 155 -28.88 11.91 -14.72
C ASP A 155 -30.40 11.64 -14.76
N PRO A 156 -30.97 10.87 -13.81
CA PRO A 156 -32.40 10.55 -13.79
C PRO A 156 -33.32 11.75 -13.50
N GLN A 157 -32.78 12.88 -13.02
CA GLN A 157 -33.54 14.10 -12.70
C GLN A 157 -33.48 15.17 -13.80
N ALA A 158 -32.64 14.96 -14.82
CA ALA A 158 -32.61 15.78 -16.04
C ALA A 158 -33.42 15.17 -17.20
N PHE A 159 -34.05 14.01 -16.96
CA PHE A 159 -34.81 13.25 -17.94
C PHE A 159 -36.24 13.81 -18.07
N ASP A 160 -36.42 14.74 -19.01
CA ASP A 160 -37.72 15.29 -19.42
C ASP A 160 -38.00 14.86 -20.87
N SER A 161 -39.11 14.18 -21.10
CA SER A 161 -39.51 13.65 -22.41
C SER A 161 -39.79 14.73 -23.46
N ASN A 162 -40.04 15.98 -23.05
CA ASN A 162 -40.23 17.11 -23.96
C ASN A 162 -38.92 17.85 -24.30
N ILE A 163 -37.83 17.63 -23.55
CA ILE A 163 -36.59 18.42 -23.65
C ILE A 163 -35.35 17.56 -23.99
N GLY A 164 -35.37 16.26 -23.67
CA GLY A 164 -34.34 15.32 -24.11
C GLY A 164 -32.99 15.44 -23.40
N GLY A 165 -33.01 15.88 -22.14
CA GLY A 165 -31.82 16.01 -21.31
C GLY A 165 -31.39 14.70 -20.62
N GLY A 166 -30.16 14.70 -20.10
CA GLY A 166 -29.74 13.80 -19.01
C GLY A 166 -28.73 12.71 -19.34
N VAL A 167 -28.46 12.36 -20.61
CA VAL A 167 -27.56 11.24 -20.94
C VAL A 167 -26.38 11.64 -21.83
N HIS A 168 -25.18 11.24 -21.42
CA HIS A 168 -23.92 11.63 -22.05
C HIS A 168 -22.95 10.43 -22.17
N GLY A 169 -22.31 10.27 -23.33
CA GLY A 169 -21.27 9.25 -23.52
C GLY A 169 -20.84 9.09 -24.97
N SER A 170 -19.61 8.61 -25.18
CA SER A 170 -19.05 8.34 -26.53
C SER A 170 -19.84 7.27 -27.29
N ALA A 171 -20.52 6.37 -26.59
CA ALA A 171 -21.42 5.37 -27.15
C ALA A 171 -22.53 5.98 -28.02
N ILE A 172 -23.08 7.14 -27.63
CA ILE A 172 -24.10 7.85 -28.44
C ILE A 172 -23.52 8.26 -29.80
N HIS A 173 -22.28 8.74 -29.82
CA HIS A 173 -21.60 9.08 -31.07
C HIS A 173 -21.32 7.85 -31.94
N LEU A 174 -20.96 6.70 -31.36
CA LEU A 174 -20.77 5.46 -32.13
C LEU A 174 -22.08 4.97 -32.75
N ALA A 175 -23.18 4.96 -31.99
CA ALA A 175 -24.51 4.59 -32.49
C ALA A 175 -24.93 5.48 -33.69
N SER A 176 -24.69 6.79 -33.61
CA SER A 176 -24.91 7.76 -34.71
C SER A 176 -24.02 7.56 -35.95
N ARG A 177 -23.12 6.55 -35.93
CA ARG A 177 -22.34 6.11 -37.09
C ARG A 177 -22.75 4.72 -37.58
N VAL A 178 -23.25 3.85 -36.70
CA VAL A 178 -23.81 2.54 -37.09
C VAL A 178 -25.04 2.70 -37.98
N VAL A 179 -25.94 3.65 -37.68
CA VAL A 179 -27.13 3.91 -38.52
C VAL A 179 -26.76 4.36 -39.94
N GLY A 180 -25.62 5.03 -40.11
CA GLY A 180 -25.08 5.46 -41.40
C GLY A 180 -24.42 4.35 -42.24
N VAL A 181 -24.28 3.14 -41.69
CA VAL A 181 -23.80 1.94 -42.40
C VAL A 181 -24.97 1.05 -42.88
N ALA A 182 -26.18 1.28 -42.36
CA ALA A 182 -27.36 0.50 -42.75
C ALA A 182 -27.80 0.82 -44.19
N GLU A 183 -28.00 -0.24 -44.98
CA GLU A 183 -28.73 -0.20 -46.24
C GLU A 183 -30.19 0.26 -46.02
N PRO A 184 -30.88 0.81 -47.03
CA PRO A 184 -32.31 1.15 -46.92
C PRO A 184 -33.17 -0.05 -46.52
N GLY A 185 -33.98 0.10 -45.46
CA GLY A 185 -34.72 -1.01 -44.83
C GLY A 185 -33.88 -1.88 -43.87
N GLY A 186 -32.61 -1.55 -43.68
CA GLY A 186 -31.66 -2.30 -42.85
C GLY A 186 -31.68 -1.93 -41.36
N ILE A 187 -31.17 -2.86 -40.55
CA ILE A 187 -30.90 -2.68 -39.11
C ILE A 187 -29.47 -3.16 -38.85
N CYS A 188 -28.59 -2.25 -38.40
CA CYS A 188 -27.19 -2.55 -38.11
C CYS A 188 -26.88 -2.53 -36.61
N LEU A 189 -25.98 -3.43 -36.20
CA LEU A 189 -25.48 -3.66 -34.84
C LEU A 189 -23.96 -3.47 -34.80
N SER A 190 -23.43 -2.85 -33.75
CA SER A 190 -22.02 -3.04 -33.38
C SER A 190 -21.79 -4.41 -32.71
N ALA A 191 -20.56 -4.91 -32.72
CA ALA A 191 -20.16 -6.10 -31.97
C ALA A 191 -20.55 -6.05 -30.49
N ASP A 192 -20.37 -4.91 -29.81
CA ASP A 192 -20.72 -4.71 -28.40
C ASP A 192 -22.24 -4.84 -28.16
N CYS A 193 -23.04 -4.40 -29.14
CA CYS A 193 -24.48 -4.60 -29.09
C CYS A 193 -24.85 -6.06 -29.27
N LEU A 194 -24.26 -6.74 -30.26
CA LEU A 194 -24.48 -8.16 -30.53
C LEU A 194 -24.13 -9.02 -29.31
N ALA A 195 -22.99 -8.77 -28.66
CA ALA A 195 -22.55 -9.49 -27.46
C ALA A 195 -23.62 -9.44 -26.34
N LEU A 196 -24.21 -8.27 -26.10
CA LEU A 196 -25.26 -8.09 -25.08
C LEU A 196 -26.66 -8.59 -25.51
N THR A 197 -26.84 -9.12 -26.73
CA THR A 197 -28.07 -9.84 -27.11
C THR A 197 -28.09 -11.30 -26.67
N GLY A 198 -26.96 -11.86 -26.19
CA GLY A 198 -26.89 -13.22 -25.65
C GLY A 198 -27.32 -14.34 -26.61
N GLY A 199 -27.23 -14.14 -27.93
CA GLY A 199 -27.69 -15.11 -28.94
C GLY A 199 -29.21 -15.15 -29.15
N ALA A 200 -29.98 -14.26 -28.51
CA ALA A 200 -31.41 -14.10 -28.75
C ALA A 200 -31.71 -13.48 -30.13
N CYS A 201 -30.71 -12.85 -30.77
CA CYS A 201 -30.79 -12.29 -32.11
C CYS A 201 -30.11 -13.20 -33.14
N GLU A 202 -30.74 -13.35 -34.31
CA GLU A 202 -30.12 -13.94 -35.50
C GLU A 202 -29.58 -12.81 -36.38
N VAL A 203 -28.32 -12.92 -36.83
CA VAL A 203 -27.60 -11.82 -37.49
C VAL A 203 -26.71 -12.30 -38.63
N ARG A 204 -26.42 -11.40 -39.59
CA ARG A 204 -25.47 -11.60 -40.70
C ARG A 204 -24.28 -10.65 -40.50
N ALA A 205 -23.06 -11.17 -40.47
CA ALA A 205 -21.86 -10.32 -40.39
C ALA A 205 -21.69 -9.46 -41.65
N MET A 206 -21.29 -8.19 -41.47
CA MET A 206 -20.93 -7.26 -42.54
C MET A 206 -19.42 -6.92 -42.54
N GLY A 207 -18.70 -7.22 -41.45
CA GLY A 207 -17.25 -7.04 -41.35
C GLY A 207 -16.81 -5.68 -40.78
N PRO A 208 -15.49 -5.42 -40.75
CA PRO A 208 -14.91 -4.26 -40.08
C PRO A 208 -15.07 -2.98 -40.90
N HIS A 209 -15.88 -2.04 -40.39
CA HIS A 209 -16.15 -0.75 -41.00
C HIS A 209 -15.35 0.39 -40.33
N LYS A 210 -14.80 1.30 -41.14
CA LYS A 210 -14.05 2.47 -40.66
C LYS A 210 -14.97 3.67 -40.44
N LEU A 211 -15.52 3.79 -39.22
CA LEU A 211 -16.49 4.82 -38.87
C LEU A 211 -15.86 6.23 -38.72
N LYS A 212 -16.52 7.27 -39.27
CA LYS A 212 -16.01 8.66 -39.27
C LYS A 212 -15.85 9.20 -37.84
N GLY A 213 -14.60 9.40 -37.45
CA GLY A 213 -14.20 9.92 -36.13
C GLY A 213 -13.74 8.84 -35.13
N ILE A 214 -13.70 7.57 -35.52
CA ILE A 214 -13.29 6.45 -34.66
C ILE A 214 -11.99 5.86 -35.18
N ALA A 215 -10.98 5.74 -34.30
CA ALA A 215 -9.61 5.39 -34.68
C ALA A 215 -9.42 3.91 -35.06
N LYS A 216 -10.22 3.00 -34.48
CA LYS A 216 -10.22 1.57 -34.79
C LYS A 216 -11.40 1.22 -35.71
N PRO A 217 -11.24 0.34 -36.70
CA PRO A 217 -12.37 -0.27 -37.40
C PRO A 217 -13.31 -0.97 -36.41
N THR A 218 -14.60 -0.96 -36.69
CA THR A 218 -15.64 -1.54 -35.83
C THR A 218 -16.37 -2.63 -36.62
N GLU A 219 -16.50 -3.82 -36.04
CA GLU A 219 -17.27 -4.92 -36.65
C GLU A 219 -18.77 -4.61 -36.61
N ILE A 220 -19.43 -4.73 -37.76
CA ILE A 220 -20.85 -4.44 -37.97
C ILE A 220 -21.60 -5.72 -38.40
N TYR A 221 -22.83 -5.87 -37.92
CA TYR A 221 -23.73 -6.99 -38.24
C TYR A 221 -25.11 -6.47 -38.63
N ALA A 222 -25.78 -7.12 -39.58
CA ALA A 222 -27.18 -6.87 -39.91
C ALA A 222 -28.10 -7.78 -39.07
N LEU A 223 -29.14 -7.23 -38.46
CA LEU A 223 -30.13 -7.98 -37.68
C LEU A 223 -31.18 -8.66 -38.59
N VAL A 224 -31.50 -9.92 -38.31
CA VAL A 224 -32.49 -10.72 -39.07
C VAL A 224 -33.77 -10.99 -38.27
N ARG A 225 -33.67 -11.50 -37.03
CA ARG A 225 -34.83 -11.74 -36.14
C ARG A 225 -34.47 -11.85 -34.65
N VAL A 226 -35.48 -11.76 -33.78
CA VAL A 226 -35.42 -11.87 -32.31
C VAL A 226 -36.32 -13.01 -31.78
N LYS A 227 -36.01 -13.51 -30.58
CA LYS A 227 -36.73 -14.53 -29.78
C LYS A 227 -37.07 -13.94 -28.38
N SER A 228 -38.03 -14.48 -27.61
CA SER A 228 -38.73 -13.82 -26.46
C SER A 228 -38.80 -14.71 -25.15
N ASP A 229 -39.46 -14.41 -24.00
CA ASP A 229 -40.55 -13.52 -23.51
C ASP A 229 -40.33 -13.17 -21.98
N ALA A 230 -41.32 -12.60 -21.24
CA ALA A 230 -41.36 -12.31 -19.76
C ALA A 230 -42.81 -11.87 -19.31
N PRO A 231 -43.17 -11.33 -18.09
CA PRO A 231 -42.46 -11.04 -16.80
C PRO A 231 -43.24 -11.24 -15.44
N ASP A 232 -42.60 -10.96 -14.27
CA ASP A 232 -43.14 -10.37 -12.98
C ASP A 232 -44.23 -11.08 -12.09
N GLN A 233 -44.39 -10.87 -10.75
CA GLN A 233 -43.70 -10.04 -9.71
C GLN A 233 -43.93 -10.51 -8.23
N HIS A 234 -42.93 -10.37 -7.32
CA HIS A 234 -42.91 -10.56 -5.83
C HIS A 234 -43.13 -11.98 -5.18
N PHE A 235 -42.51 -12.42 -4.06
CA PHE A 235 -41.29 -12.07 -3.26
C PHE A 235 -41.06 -13.13 -2.12
N HIS A 236 -39.82 -13.43 -1.61
CA HIS A 236 -39.60 -14.15 -0.30
C HIS A 236 -38.20 -13.99 0.37
N ARG A 237 -37.93 -14.66 1.52
CA ARG A 237 -37.12 -14.16 2.68
C ARG A 237 -35.86 -14.97 3.08
N ALA A 238 -34.90 -14.29 3.72
CA ALA A 238 -33.59 -14.79 4.16
C ALA A 238 -33.56 -16.07 5.02
N VAL A 239 -32.82 -17.07 4.53
CA VAL A 239 -32.21 -18.21 5.25
C VAL A 239 -30.86 -18.45 4.55
N LEU A 240 -29.81 -18.86 5.27
CA LEU A 240 -28.53 -19.23 4.64
C LEU A 240 -28.76 -20.33 3.59
N SER A 241 -28.22 -20.16 2.39
CA SER A 241 -28.42 -21.08 1.27
C SER A 241 -28.00 -22.52 1.62
N PRO A 242 -28.67 -23.55 1.10
CA PRO A 242 -28.27 -24.95 1.33
C PRO A 242 -26.90 -25.28 0.73
N PHE A 243 -26.11 -26.09 1.44
CA PHE A 243 -24.72 -26.39 1.07
C PHE A 243 -24.62 -27.62 0.15
N HIS A 244 -24.61 -27.39 -1.17
CA HIS A 244 -24.56 -28.43 -2.21
C HIS A 244 -23.21 -28.50 -2.93
N GLY A 245 -22.90 -29.67 -3.51
CA GLY A 245 -21.77 -29.88 -4.43
C GLY A 245 -20.37 -29.58 -3.90
N ARG A 246 -20.17 -29.65 -2.58
CA ARG A 246 -18.90 -29.35 -1.89
C ARG A 246 -18.47 -30.41 -0.86
N THR A 247 -19.04 -31.61 -0.96
CA THR A 247 -18.84 -32.69 0.02
C THR A 247 -17.40 -33.18 0.02
N ASP A 248 -16.78 -33.35 -1.15
CA ASP A 248 -15.43 -33.90 -1.27
C ASP A 248 -14.36 -32.89 -0.80
N GLU A 249 -14.54 -31.59 -1.08
CA GLU A 249 -13.68 -30.53 -0.56
C GLU A 249 -13.83 -30.39 0.96
N LEU A 250 -15.05 -30.48 1.50
CA LEU A 250 -15.29 -30.45 2.95
C LEU A 250 -14.69 -31.67 3.65
N VAL A 251 -14.86 -32.88 3.11
CA VAL A 251 -14.22 -34.11 3.60
C VAL A 251 -12.69 -34.00 3.52
N THR A 252 -12.14 -33.35 2.49
CA THR A 252 -10.70 -33.08 2.38
C THR A 252 -10.20 -32.17 3.51
N LEU A 253 -10.95 -31.12 3.88
CA LEU A 253 -10.64 -30.26 5.03
C LEU A 253 -10.76 -31.02 6.37
N GLN A 254 -11.79 -31.84 6.54
CA GLN A 254 -11.97 -32.69 7.73
C GLN A 254 -10.80 -33.69 7.89
N ASN A 255 -10.37 -34.32 6.81
CA ASN A 255 -9.20 -35.21 6.77
C ASN A 255 -7.87 -34.46 7.01
N ALA A 256 -7.75 -33.20 6.58
CA ALA A 256 -6.60 -32.36 6.89
C ALA A 256 -6.54 -32.02 8.40
N LEU A 257 -7.68 -31.72 9.04
CA LEU A 257 -7.72 -31.52 10.49
C LEU A 257 -7.40 -32.80 11.26
N HIS A 258 -7.91 -33.96 10.84
CA HIS A 258 -7.62 -35.20 11.55
C HIS A 258 -6.13 -35.61 11.47
N ARG A 259 -5.45 -35.34 10.34
CA ARG A 259 -3.99 -35.43 10.26
C ARG A 259 -3.29 -34.44 11.21
N THR A 260 -3.80 -33.21 11.28
CA THR A 260 -3.28 -32.17 12.19
C THR A 260 -3.45 -32.55 13.68
N GLU A 261 -4.56 -33.19 14.07
CA GLU A 261 -4.78 -33.74 15.42
C GLU A 261 -3.70 -34.78 15.79
N GLN A 262 -3.25 -35.57 14.81
CA GLN A 262 -2.16 -36.56 14.94
C GLN A 262 -0.76 -35.93 14.88
N GLY A 263 -0.64 -34.59 14.74
CA GLY A 263 0.63 -33.86 14.65
C GLY A 263 1.21 -33.77 13.23
N GLN A 264 0.48 -34.24 12.21
CA GLN A 264 0.83 -34.03 10.81
C GLN A 264 0.22 -32.70 10.34
N CYS A 265 0.98 -31.61 10.45
CA CYS A 265 0.53 -30.28 10.05
C CYS A 265 0.03 -30.22 8.59
N ALA A 266 -0.96 -29.39 8.33
CA ALA A 266 -1.42 -29.10 6.98
C ALA A 266 -1.69 -27.60 6.79
N VAL A 267 -1.41 -27.10 5.59
CA VAL A 267 -1.71 -25.74 5.14
C VAL A 267 -2.51 -25.86 3.85
N ILE A 268 -3.79 -25.47 3.89
CA ILE A 268 -4.71 -25.64 2.77
C ILE A 268 -4.98 -24.29 2.09
N GLY A 269 -4.73 -24.21 0.78
CA GLY A 269 -5.15 -23.08 -0.05
C GLY A 269 -6.44 -23.38 -0.80
N LEU A 270 -7.47 -22.56 -0.66
CA LEU A 270 -8.71 -22.60 -1.44
C LEU A 270 -8.65 -21.56 -2.56
N SER A 271 -8.43 -22.02 -3.78
CA SER A 271 -8.30 -21.17 -4.98
C SER A 271 -9.54 -21.32 -5.86
N GLY A 272 -10.15 -20.20 -6.27
CA GLY A 272 -11.38 -20.23 -7.07
C GLY A 272 -11.96 -18.85 -7.38
N ALA A 273 -12.93 -18.79 -8.29
CA ALA A 273 -13.53 -17.55 -8.77
C ALA A 273 -14.27 -16.75 -7.66
N ALA A 274 -14.67 -15.52 -7.97
CA ALA A 274 -15.62 -14.78 -7.12
C ALA A 274 -16.99 -15.47 -7.19
N GLY A 275 -17.72 -15.56 -6.06
CA GLY A 275 -19.00 -16.27 -5.99
C GLY A 275 -18.92 -17.80 -5.91
N ALA A 276 -17.78 -18.43 -6.24
CA ALA A 276 -17.58 -19.89 -6.31
C ALA A 276 -17.76 -20.69 -4.99
N GLY A 277 -18.15 -20.03 -3.88
CA GLY A 277 -18.42 -20.67 -2.59
C GLY A 277 -17.25 -20.76 -1.61
N LYS A 278 -16.08 -20.17 -1.91
CA LYS A 278 -14.86 -20.26 -1.06
C LYS A 278 -15.11 -19.96 0.43
N SER A 279 -15.64 -18.78 0.75
CA SER A 279 -15.94 -18.36 2.11
C SER A 279 -17.03 -19.21 2.77
N ARG A 280 -17.96 -19.77 1.97
CA ARG A 280 -18.98 -20.68 2.49
C ARG A 280 -18.38 -22.04 2.88
N LEU A 281 -17.45 -22.59 2.11
CA LEU A 281 -16.68 -23.78 2.50
C LEU A 281 -15.84 -23.51 3.77
N CYS A 282 -15.20 -22.34 3.88
CA CYS A 282 -14.54 -21.92 5.12
C CYS A 282 -15.51 -21.88 6.31
N PHE A 283 -16.71 -21.31 6.12
CA PHE A 283 -17.75 -21.21 7.14
C PHE A 283 -18.25 -22.59 7.61
N GLU A 284 -18.67 -23.48 6.70
CA GLU A 284 -19.17 -24.82 7.08
C GLU A 284 -18.09 -25.63 7.81
N PHE A 285 -16.85 -25.57 7.32
CA PHE A 285 -15.71 -26.20 7.99
C PHE A 285 -15.45 -25.59 9.38
N ALA A 286 -15.53 -24.26 9.51
CA ALA A 286 -15.37 -23.57 10.79
C ALA A 286 -16.49 -23.93 11.79
N GLN A 287 -17.74 -24.06 11.35
CA GLN A 287 -18.85 -24.49 12.21
C GLN A 287 -18.70 -25.96 12.63
N TRP A 288 -18.28 -26.84 11.73
CA TRP A 288 -17.95 -28.24 12.06
C TRP A 288 -16.80 -28.34 13.09
N CYS A 289 -15.76 -27.50 12.96
CA CYS A 289 -14.69 -27.40 13.95
C CYS A 289 -15.21 -26.91 15.32
N ARG A 290 -16.02 -25.84 15.34
CA ARG A 290 -16.63 -25.27 16.55
C ARG A 290 -17.54 -26.28 17.26
N ALA A 291 -18.32 -27.05 16.52
CA ALA A 291 -19.15 -28.15 17.05
C ALA A 291 -18.32 -29.28 17.68
N ARG A 292 -17.07 -29.48 17.21
CA ARG A 292 -16.08 -30.40 17.80
C ARG A 292 -15.22 -29.74 18.90
N LEU A 293 -15.58 -28.53 19.35
CA LEU A 293 -14.84 -27.70 20.32
C LEU A 293 -13.40 -27.34 19.90
N VAL A 294 -13.08 -27.43 18.60
CA VAL A 294 -11.79 -26.98 18.05
C VAL A 294 -11.83 -25.46 17.86
N PRO A 295 -10.92 -24.68 18.48
CA PRO A 295 -10.86 -23.23 18.28
C PRO A 295 -10.58 -22.86 16.82
N VAL A 296 -11.39 -21.94 16.28
CA VAL A 296 -11.22 -21.36 14.94
C VAL A 296 -11.05 -19.86 15.07
N THR A 297 -9.93 -19.32 14.62
CA THR A 297 -9.72 -17.86 14.45
C THR A 297 -9.78 -17.49 12.98
N GLU A 298 -10.53 -16.43 12.66
CA GLU A 298 -10.65 -15.88 11.31
C GLU A 298 -9.92 -14.53 11.24
N ALA A 299 -9.01 -14.39 10.27
CA ALA A 299 -8.40 -13.13 9.87
C ALA A 299 -8.90 -12.78 8.46
N ARG A 300 -9.54 -11.62 8.31
CA ARG A 300 -10.17 -11.21 7.05
C ARG A 300 -9.39 -10.04 6.46
N THR A 301 -8.84 -10.18 5.25
CA THR A 301 -8.29 -9.03 4.53
C THR A 301 -9.41 -8.09 4.07
N GLN A 302 -9.14 -6.78 4.06
CA GLN A 302 -10.11 -5.77 3.64
C GLN A 302 -10.03 -5.52 2.13
N LEU A 303 -11.13 -5.06 1.53
CA LEU A 303 -11.02 -4.36 0.24
C LEU A 303 -10.12 -3.14 0.48
N TYR A 304 -9.10 -2.97 -0.37
CA TYR A 304 -7.98 -2.02 -0.14
C TYR A 304 -7.02 -2.39 1.01
N GLY A 305 -6.83 -3.67 1.35
CA GLY A 305 -5.91 -4.11 2.42
C GLY A 305 -4.46 -3.60 2.30
N TYR A 306 -3.98 -3.25 1.11
CA TYR A 306 -2.70 -2.54 0.91
C TYR A 306 -2.63 -1.15 1.58
N ALA A 307 -3.78 -0.56 1.91
CA ALA A 307 -3.93 0.69 2.65
C ALA A 307 -4.11 0.48 4.16
N THR A 308 -4.15 -0.75 4.66
CA THR A 308 -4.13 -1.07 6.09
C THR A 308 -3.04 -2.11 6.40
N PRO A 309 -1.74 -1.76 6.23
CA PRO A 309 -0.64 -2.69 6.42
C PRO A 309 -0.67 -3.36 7.79
N LEU A 310 -0.38 -4.66 7.84
CA LEU A 310 -0.38 -5.47 9.07
C LEU A 310 -1.74 -5.66 9.76
N ALA A 311 -2.82 -4.99 9.35
CA ALA A 311 -4.13 -5.10 10.00
C ALA A 311 -4.65 -6.54 10.23
N PRO A 312 -4.56 -7.50 9.27
CA PRO A 312 -4.99 -8.88 9.53
C PRO A 312 -4.06 -9.63 10.51
N VAL A 313 -2.78 -9.24 10.60
CA VAL A 313 -1.81 -9.77 11.58
C VAL A 313 -2.10 -9.23 12.98
N LEU A 314 -2.40 -7.93 13.10
CA LEU A 314 -2.78 -7.29 14.36
C LEU A 314 -4.10 -7.89 14.88
N ALA A 315 -5.10 -8.05 14.01
CA ALA A 315 -6.36 -8.72 14.36
C ALA A 315 -6.14 -10.16 14.85
N LEU A 316 -5.30 -10.95 14.14
CA LEU A 316 -4.92 -12.30 14.56
C LEU A 316 -4.25 -12.28 15.95
N LEU A 317 -3.25 -11.42 16.16
CA LEU A 317 -2.52 -11.37 17.43
C LEU A 317 -3.41 -10.96 18.61
N ARG A 318 -4.20 -9.88 18.44
CA ARG A 318 -5.14 -9.38 19.45
C ARG A 318 -6.11 -10.50 19.90
N GLY A 319 -6.72 -11.23 18.95
CA GLY A 319 -7.67 -12.30 19.25
C GLY A 319 -7.06 -13.64 19.68
N TRP A 320 -6.19 -14.23 18.85
CA TRP A 320 -5.70 -15.61 19.00
C TRP A 320 -4.58 -15.77 20.02
N PHE A 321 -3.55 -14.91 20.03
CA PHE A 321 -2.46 -15.05 20.99
C PHE A 321 -2.68 -14.26 22.28
N PHE A 322 -3.15 -13.02 22.20
CA PHE A 322 -3.27 -12.16 23.39
C PHE A 322 -4.64 -12.25 24.08
N HIS A 323 -5.67 -12.73 23.39
CA HIS A 323 -7.06 -12.81 23.89
C HIS A 323 -7.54 -11.47 24.45
N MET A 324 -7.29 -10.39 23.72
CA MET A 324 -7.82 -9.06 24.01
C MET A 324 -9.32 -9.02 23.70
N ALA A 325 -10.08 -8.38 24.58
CA ALA A 325 -11.47 -8.02 24.31
C ALA A 325 -11.52 -6.68 23.57
N PRO A 326 -12.49 -6.44 22.66
CA PRO A 326 -12.70 -5.14 22.01
C PRO A 326 -13.09 -3.97 22.95
N ALA A 327 -13.06 -4.19 24.26
CA ALA A 327 -13.35 -3.21 25.31
C ALA A 327 -12.29 -3.25 26.44
N ASP A 328 -11.13 -3.87 26.21
CA ASP A 328 -9.95 -3.66 27.04
C ASP A 328 -9.41 -2.24 26.79
N ASP A 329 -9.02 -1.53 27.84
CA ASP A 329 -8.17 -0.34 27.72
C ASP A 329 -6.69 -0.73 27.52
N ASP A 330 -5.84 0.25 27.19
CA ASP A 330 -4.42 -0.01 26.94
C ASP A 330 -3.72 -0.66 28.15
N ALA A 331 -4.15 -0.38 29.38
CA ALA A 331 -3.56 -0.94 30.59
C ALA A 331 -3.92 -2.44 30.75
N ALA A 332 -5.17 -2.81 30.48
CA ALA A 332 -5.62 -4.19 30.36
C ALA A 332 -4.91 -4.91 29.21
N ALA A 333 -4.77 -4.27 28.04
CA ALA A 333 -4.07 -4.80 26.88
C ALA A 333 -2.58 -5.07 27.17
N ARG A 334 -1.85 -4.09 27.74
CA ARG A 334 -0.46 -4.27 28.23
C ARG A 334 -0.36 -5.38 29.27
N GLY A 335 -1.36 -5.47 30.17
CA GLY A 335 -1.49 -6.55 31.14
C GLY A 335 -1.59 -7.95 30.51
N ARG A 336 -2.41 -8.10 29.46
CA ARG A 336 -2.52 -9.36 28.68
C ARG A 336 -1.24 -9.67 27.93
N ILE A 337 -0.61 -8.69 27.28
CA ILE A 337 0.68 -8.85 26.58
C ILE A 337 1.72 -9.46 27.52
N LYS A 338 1.93 -8.83 28.68
CA LYS A 338 2.86 -9.31 29.73
C LYS A 338 2.51 -10.70 30.26
N THR A 339 1.22 -10.98 30.46
CA THR A 339 0.72 -12.27 30.99
C THR A 339 0.77 -13.42 29.98
N ARG A 340 0.88 -13.13 28.68
CA ARG A 340 0.98 -14.13 27.61
C ARG A 340 2.42 -14.33 27.13
N LEU A 341 3.22 -13.26 26.98
CA LEU A 341 4.64 -13.37 26.66
C LEU A 341 5.44 -14.10 27.75
N SER A 342 5.17 -13.85 29.03
CA SER A 342 5.81 -14.58 30.14
C SER A 342 5.65 -16.10 30.08
N ARG A 343 4.60 -16.62 29.40
CA ARG A 343 4.39 -18.07 29.19
C ARG A 343 5.31 -18.67 28.12
N LEU A 344 5.87 -17.83 27.25
CA LEU A 344 6.94 -18.19 26.31
C LEU A 344 8.34 -18.13 26.98
N GLY A 345 8.41 -17.84 28.29
CA GLY A 345 9.66 -17.50 28.97
C GLY A 345 10.15 -16.07 28.69
N VAL A 346 9.36 -15.25 27.99
CA VAL A 346 9.74 -13.88 27.62
C VAL A 346 9.45 -12.93 28.79
N SER A 347 10.53 -12.51 29.47
CA SER A 347 10.52 -11.56 30.57
C SER A 347 11.30 -10.26 30.29
N ALA A 348 11.95 -10.16 29.12
CA ALA A 348 12.74 -8.99 28.74
C ALA A 348 11.86 -7.76 28.50
N SER A 349 12.29 -6.60 29.02
CA SER A 349 11.54 -5.34 28.87
C SER A 349 11.38 -4.93 27.40
N ASP A 350 12.39 -5.19 26.57
CA ASP A 350 12.38 -4.85 25.15
C ASP A 350 11.34 -5.62 24.36
N ASP A 351 11.10 -6.90 24.67
CA ASP A 351 10.08 -7.71 23.99
C ASP A 351 8.66 -7.29 24.40
N LEU A 352 8.48 -6.86 25.65
CA LEU A 352 7.23 -6.29 26.14
C LEU A 352 6.95 -4.94 25.47
N ALA A 353 7.95 -4.05 25.42
CA ALA A 353 7.84 -2.76 24.74
C ALA A 353 7.59 -2.94 23.23
N LEU A 354 8.30 -3.87 22.57
CA LEU A 354 8.13 -4.21 21.15
C LEU A 354 6.70 -4.62 20.80
N PHE A 355 6.07 -5.50 21.60
CA PHE A 355 4.69 -5.89 21.37
C PHE A 355 3.67 -4.82 21.77
N ASN A 356 3.94 -4.02 22.81
CA ASN A 356 3.08 -2.87 23.14
C ASN A 356 3.09 -1.84 21.99
N GLU A 357 4.28 -1.47 21.48
CA GLU A 357 4.46 -0.56 20.34
C GLU A 357 3.79 -1.11 19.06
N PHE A 358 3.99 -2.41 18.75
CA PHE A 358 3.43 -3.03 17.55
C PHE A 358 1.90 -3.15 17.57
N LEU A 359 1.31 -3.40 18.75
CA LEU A 359 -0.14 -3.55 18.91
C LEU A 359 -0.87 -2.23 19.19
N GLY A 360 -0.17 -1.08 19.12
CA GLY A 360 -0.73 0.26 19.33
C GLY A 360 -0.86 0.69 20.79
N VAL A 361 -0.65 -0.20 21.75
CA VAL A 361 -0.90 0.01 23.20
C VAL A 361 0.37 0.36 23.98
N ALA A 362 1.29 1.10 23.35
CA ALA A 362 2.50 1.62 24.00
C ALA A 362 2.15 2.44 25.25
N ASP A 363 3.00 2.36 26.28
CA ASP A 363 2.85 3.20 27.47
C ASP A 363 3.58 4.55 27.23
N PRO A 364 2.90 5.71 27.22
CA PRO A 364 3.53 6.99 26.89
C PRO A 364 4.63 7.41 27.88
N ASP A 365 4.52 6.99 29.14
CA ASP A 365 5.53 7.20 30.20
C ASP A 365 6.47 5.99 30.35
N GLY A 366 6.31 4.95 29.52
CA GLY A 366 7.12 3.74 29.52
C GLY A 366 8.41 3.87 28.73
N MET A 367 9.38 3.00 29.05
CA MET A 367 10.63 2.93 28.32
C MET A 367 10.41 2.23 26.95
N PRO A 368 10.77 2.87 25.82
CA PRO A 368 10.61 2.27 24.49
C PRO A 368 11.59 1.11 24.28
N CYS A 369 11.29 0.23 23.32
CA CYS A 369 12.12 -0.94 23.00
C CYS A 369 13.51 -0.52 22.48
N ALA A 370 14.58 -0.93 23.17
CA ALA A 370 15.97 -0.58 22.86
C ALA A 370 16.51 -1.20 21.55
N LEU A 371 15.79 -2.17 20.98
CA LEU A 371 16.22 -2.84 19.74
C LEU A 371 16.14 -1.86 18.55
N ALA A 372 17.15 -1.88 17.68
CA ALA A 372 17.12 -1.16 16.40
C ALA A 372 16.07 -1.75 15.44
N PRO A 373 15.45 -1.00 14.51
CA PRO A 373 14.30 -1.47 13.70
C PRO A 373 14.47 -2.81 12.96
N LYS A 374 15.66 -3.14 12.43
CA LYS A 374 15.91 -4.46 11.83
C LYS A 374 15.96 -5.60 12.85
N ALA A 375 16.47 -5.33 14.05
CA ALA A 375 16.45 -6.27 15.17
C ALA A 375 15.02 -6.40 15.73
N ARG A 376 14.26 -5.30 15.84
CA ARG A 376 12.82 -5.32 16.17
C ARG A 376 12.05 -6.24 15.23
N ARG A 377 12.13 -6.03 13.90
CA ARG A 377 11.46 -6.89 12.89
C ARG A 377 11.82 -8.36 13.03
N ALA A 378 13.13 -8.67 13.09
CA ALA A 378 13.60 -10.04 13.21
C ALA A 378 13.17 -10.70 14.54
N ARG A 379 13.20 -9.96 15.65
CA ARG A 379 12.76 -10.43 16.97
C ARG A 379 11.25 -10.67 17.01
N LEU A 380 10.48 -9.76 16.43
CA LEU A 380 9.02 -9.84 16.37
C LEU A 380 8.56 -11.05 15.53
N LEU A 381 9.15 -11.22 14.33
CA LEU A 381 8.88 -12.40 13.49
C LEU A 381 9.32 -13.71 14.18
N ALA A 382 10.47 -13.74 14.86
CA ALA A 382 10.91 -14.91 15.62
C ALA A 382 9.92 -15.26 16.76
N LEU A 383 9.55 -14.27 17.58
CA LEU A 383 8.58 -14.43 18.67
C LEU A 383 7.19 -14.80 18.15
N PHE A 384 6.76 -14.28 17.00
CA PHE A 384 5.52 -14.70 16.34
C PHE A 384 5.58 -16.19 15.96
N GLY A 385 6.70 -16.67 15.43
CA GLY A 385 6.91 -18.11 15.22
C GLY A 385 6.87 -18.92 16.53
N ASP A 386 7.40 -18.38 17.63
CA ASP A 386 7.35 -19.03 18.94
C ASP A 386 5.92 -19.08 19.52
N MET A 387 5.09 -18.06 19.27
CA MET A 387 3.65 -18.07 19.59
C MET A 387 2.92 -19.20 18.86
N VAL A 388 3.22 -19.41 17.57
CA VAL A 388 2.65 -20.51 16.75
C VAL A 388 3.07 -21.87 17.32
N ARG A 389 4.36 -22.04 17.64
CA ARG A 389 4.88 -23.29 18.23
C ARG A 389 4.28 -23.57 19.61
N TYR A 390 4.17 -22.56 20.47
CA TYR A 390 3.62 -22.68 21.83
C TYR A 390 2.14 -23.04 21.85
N THR A 391 1.32 -22.35 21.06
CA THR A 391 -0.13 -22.65 20.94
C THR A 391 -0.37 -23.98 20.21
N GLY A 392 0.57 -24.40 19.38
CA GLY A 392 0.56 -25.64 18.60
C GLY A 392 0.44 -26.95 19.37
N ALA A 393 0.52 -26.96 20.70
CA ALA A 393 0.24 -28.13 21.53
C ALA A 393 -1.25 -28.53 21.52
N THR A 394 -2.15 -27.57 21.29
CA THR A 394 -3.61 -27.75 21.20
C THR A 394 -4.09 -27.67 19.76
N THR A 395 -4.99 -28.57 19.35
CA THR A 395 -5.61 -28.54 18.02
C THR A 395 -6.34 -27.21 17.80
N SER A 396 -6.02 -26.50 16.71
CA SER A 396 -6.65 -25.22 16.36
C SER A 396 -6.66 -24.99 14.85
N VAL A 397 -7.54 -24.10 14.39
CA VAL A 397 -7.65 -23.67 12.99
C VAL A 397 -7.45 -22.17 12.90
N ILE A 398 -6.59 -21.71 11.99
CA ILE A 398 -6.45 -20.30 11.63
C ILE A 398 -6.85 -20.13 10.17
N VAL A 399 -7.90 -19.34 9.93
CA VAL A 399 -8.44 -19.05 8.61
C VAL A 399 -7.98 -17.65 8.17
N PHE A 400 -7.39 -17.53 6.98
CA PHE A 400 -7.20 -16.23 6.32
C PHE A 400 -8.06 -16.12 5.05
N GLU A 401 -8.89 -15.09 4.98
CA GLU A 401 -9.77 -14.85 3.84
C GLU A 401 -9.27 -13.73 2.91
N ASP A 402 -9.53 -13.94 1.61
CA ASP A 402 -9.26 -13.03 0.50
C ASP A 402 -7.77 -12.64 0.30
N LEU A 403 -6.79 -13.55 0.46
CA LEU A 403 -5.34 -13.22 0.41
C LEU A 403 -4.85 -12.44 -0.83
N HIS A 404 -5.63 -12.40 -1.90
CA HIS A 404 -5.42 -11.51 -3.05
C HIS A 404 -5.49 -10.00 -2.73
N TRP A 405 -5.92 -9.61 -1.53
CA TRP A 405 -5.83 -8.23 -0.99
C TRP A 405 -4.82 -8.07 0.15
N LEU A 406 -4.03 -9.11 0.48
CA LEU A 406 -3.03 -9.06 1.55
C LEU A 406 -1.93 -8.04 1.20
N ASP A 407 -1.53 -7.22 2.18
CA ASP A 407 -0.37 -6.34 2.04
C ASP A 407 0.96 -7.09 2.20
N GLU A 408 2.03 -6.51 1.67
CA GLU A 408 3.36 -7.13 1.64
C GLU A 408 3.99 -7.31 3.04
N ALA A 409 3.66 -6.45 4.00
CA ALA A 409 4.17 -6.60 5.37
C ALA A 409 3.41 -7.72 6.11
N SER A 410 2.10 -7.85 5.92
CA SER A 410 1.35 -9.03 6.39
C SER A 410 1.81 -10.34 5.74
N ALA A 411 2.28 -10.30 4.49
CA ALA A 411 2.78 -11.49 3.79
C ALA A 411 4.00 -12.11 4.50
N GLU A 412 4.91 -11.30 5.06
CA GLU A 412 6.07 -11.79 5.84
C GLU A 412 5.65 -12.59 7.08
N PHE A 413 4.62 -12.13 7.79
CA PHE A 413 4.05 -12.87 8.92
C PHE A 413 3.36 -14.15 8.46
N LEU A 414 2.70 -14.13 7.31
CA LEU A 414 2.05 -15.31 6.76
C LEU A 414 3.07 -16.38 6.31
N ASP A 415 4.18 -15.96 5.70
CA ASP A 415 5.35 -16.80 5.42
C ASP A 415 5.88 -17.46 6.73
N VAL A 416 6.07 -16.69 7.80
CA VAL A 416 6.51 -17.21 9.11
C VAL A 416 5.48 -18.13 9.77
N LEU A 417 4.18 -17.84 9.64
CA LEU A 417 3.09 -18.68 10.14
C LEU A 417 3.14 -20.07 9.47
N VAL A 418 3.22 -20.10 8.13
CA VAL A 418 3.32 -21.34 7.33
C VAL A 418 4.61 -22.11 7.62
N GLN A 419 5.72 -21.44 7.89
CA GLN A 419 6.98 -22.06 8.27
C GLN A 419 7.02 -22.55 9.73
N SER A 420 6.13 -22.05 10.61
CA SER A 420 6.15 -22.36 12.05
C SER A 420 5.13 -23.41 12.50
N VAL A 421 4.18 -23.82 11.64
CA VAL A 421 3.24 -24.92 11.92
C VAL A 421 3.78 -26.36 11.81
N PRO A 422 4.91 -26.69 11.15
CA PRO A 422 5.50 -28.03 11.22
C PRO A 422 5.74 -28.51 12.66
N GLY A 423 5.22 -29.69 12.99
CA GLY A 423 5.25 -30.25 14.35
C GLY A 423 4.17 -29.72 15.30
N THR A 424 3.28 -28.83 14.84
CA THR A 424 2.12 -28.33 15.61
C THR A 424 0.82 -29.02 15.23
N ARG A 425 -0.20 -28.85 16.08
CA ARG A 425 -1.61 -29.19 15.80
C ARG A 425 -2.40 -27.98 15.25
N THR A 426 -1.74 -27.04 14.60
CA THR A 426 -2.40 -25.87 13.99
C THR A 426 -2.64 -26.13 12.50
N LEU A 427 -3.91 -26.15 12.09
CA LEU A 427 -4.32 -26.21 10.69
C LEU A 427 -4.43 -24.78 10.15
N LEU A 428 -3.78 -24.49 9.03
CA LEU A 428 -3.94 -23.21 8.33
C LEU A 428 -4.88 -23.39 7.14
N LEU A 429 -5.87 -22.51 7.00
CA LEU A 429 -6.80 -22.50 5.88
C LEU A 429 -6.83 -21.12 5.23
N PHE A 430 -6.43 -21.02 3.97
CA PHE A 430 -6.36 -19.77 3.23
C PHE A 430 -7.36 -19.78 2.08
N ASN A 431 -7.92 -18.63 1.69
CA ASN A 431 -8.66 -18.52 0.43
C ASN A 431 -8.26 -17.30 -0.42
N TYR A 432 -8.32 -17.45 -1.75
CA TYR A 432 -7.90 -16.42 -2.71
C TYR A 432 -8.48 -16.62 -4.12
N ARG A 433 -8.30 -15.62 -5.00
CA ARG A 433 -8.56 -15.73 -6.45
C ARG A 433 -7.32 -16.35 -7.13
N PRO A 434 -7.44 -17.11 -8.24
CA PRO A 434 -6.31 -17.76 -8.94
C PRO A 434 -5.20 -16.83 -9.48
N THR A 435 -5.38 -15.50 -9.39
CA THR A 435 -4.34 -14.50 -9.70
C THR A 435 -3.31 -14.32 -8.59
N TYR A 436 -3.61 -14.77 -7.36
CA TYR A 436 -2.69 -14.76 -6.23
C TYR A 436 -1.66 -15.89 -6.34
N LYS A 437 -0.41 -15.63 -5.94
CA LYS A 437 0.67 -16.61 -5.95
C LYS A 437 1.26 -16.77 -4.54
N ALA A 438 0.92 -17.87 -3.87
CA ALA A 438 1.48 -18.20 -2.57
C ALA A 438 2.99 -18.51 -2.69
N HIS A 439 3.84 -17.82 -1.92
CA HIS A 439 5.29 -18.07 -1.91
C HIS A 439 5.63 -19.49 -1.41
N TRP A 440 4.83 -19.99 -0.47
CA TRP A 440 4.92 -21.33 0.11
C TRP A 440 4.30 -22.46 -0.75
N SER A 441 3.90 -22.19 -1.99
CA SER A 441 3.27 -23.18 -2.88
C SER A 441 4.11 -24.42 -3.18
N ALA A 442 5.43 -24.36 -2.96
CA ALA A 442 6.36 -25.47 -3.12
C ALA A 442 6.65 -26.27 -1.82
N LEU A 443 6.01 -25.95 -0.68
CA LEU A 443 6.25 -26.64 0.59
C LEU A 443 5.49 -27.97 0.67
N PRO A 444 6.08 -29.05 1.24
CA PRO A 444 5.48 -30.38 1.24
C PRO A 444 4.21 -30.50 2.10
N HIS A 445 4.04 -29.61 3.09
CA HIS A 445 2.85 -29.52 3.95
C HIS A 445 1.79 -28.54 3.43
N PHE A 446 2.00 -27.93 2.26
CA PHE A 446 1.00 -27.15 1.56
C PHE A 446 0.22 -28.01 0.57
N HIS A 447 -1.10 -27.87 0.54
CA HIS A 447 -1.98 -28.49 -0.45
C HIS A 447 -3.00 -27.45 -0.97
N GLU A 448 -3.21 -27.39 -2.28
CA GLU A 448 -4.18 -26.49 -2.89
C GLU A 448 -5.42 -27.26 -3.35
N ILE A 449 -6.60 -26.73 -3.03
CA ILE A 449 -7.90 -27.18 -3.51
C ILE A 449 -8.40 -26.14 -4.51
N HIS A 450 -8.56 -26.55 -5.77
CA HIS A 450 -9.18 -25.73 -6.80
C HIS A 450 -10.70 -25.90 -6.78
N LEU A 451 -11.41 -24.86 -6.31
CA LEU A 451 -12.87 -24.81 -6.32
C LEU A 451 -13.36 -24.42 -7.72
N ALA A 452 -13.62 -25.44 -8.54
CA ALA A 452 -14.39 -25.32 -9.78
C ALA A 452 -15.85 -24.91 -9.47
N GLU A 453 -16.55 -24.36 -10.45
CA GLU A 453 -17.99 -24.06 -10.31
C GLU A 453 -18.82 -25.36 -10.14
N LEU A 454 -20.04 -25.27 -9.59
CA LEU A 454 -20.85 -26.44 -9.24
C LEU A 454 -21.23 -27.28 -10.46
N GLY A 455 -21.35 -28.60 -10.25
CA GLY A 455 -21.95 -29.51 -11.22
C GLY A 455 -23.40 -29.16 -11.52
N ALA A 456 -23.89 -29.56 -12.70
CA ALA A 456 -25.27 -29.28 -13.10
C ALA A 456 -26.32 -29.85 -12.12
N ALA A 457 -26.05 -31.02 -11.54
CA ALA A 457 -26.93 -31.67 -10.55
C ALA A 457 -26.95 -30.91 -9.22
N ASP A 458 -25.81 -30.48 -8.70
CA ASP A 458 -25.69 -29.71 -7.45
C ASP A 458 -26.26 -28.29 -7.61
N THR A 459 -26.06 -27.70 -8.79
CA THR A 459 -26.68 -26.43 -9.19
C THR A 459 -28.20 -26.56 -9.23
N GLU A 460 -28.74 -27.65 -9.81
CA GLU A 460 -30.17 -27.91 -9.80
C GLU A 460 -30.71 -28.18 -8.39
N ALA A 461 -29.98 -28.91 -7.54
CA ALA A 461 -30.34 -29.14 -6.14
C ALA A 461 -30.43 -27.83 -5.36
N LEU A 462 -29.42 -26.95 -5.50
CA LEU A 462 -29.41 -25.60 -4.93
C LEU A 462 -30.61 -24.77 -5.40
N VAL A 463 -30.94 -24.76 -6.70
CA VAL A 463 -32.13 -24.04 -7.20
C VAL A 463 -33.43 -24.63 -6.63
N ARG A 464 -33.59 -25.95 -6.63
CA ARG A 464 -34.80 -26.63 -6.13
C ARG A 464 -35.08 -26.30 -4.66
N GLU A 465 -34.04 -26.18 -3.84
CA GLU A 465 -34.19 -25.93 -2.41
C GLU A 465 -34.35 -24.43 -2.09
N LEU A 466 -33.69 -23.53 -2.85
CA LEU A 466 -33.93 -22.08 -2.79
C LEU A 466 -35.32 -21.66 -3.30
N ALA A 467 -35.83 -22.33 -4.34
CA ALA A 467 -37.12 -22.02 -4.97
C ALA A 467 -38.32 -22.76 -4.33
N GLY A 468 -38.06 -23.83 -3.56
CA GLY A 468 -39.08 -24.68 -2.96
C GLY A 468 -39.69 -25.71 -3.93
N PRO A 469 -40.57 -26.60 -3.42
CA PRO A 469 -41.12 -27.74 -4.16
C PRO A 469 -42.18 -27.30 -5.19
N HIS A 470 -41.73 -26.82 -6.34
CA HIS A 470 -42.58 -26.20 -7.36
C HIS A 470 -42.32 -26.81 -8.77
N PRO A 471 -43.22 -27.69 -9.29
CA PRO A 471 -43.00 -28.41 -10.56
C PRO A 471 -42.70 -27.52 -11.77
N GLN A 472 -43.27 -26.31 -11.79
CA GLN A 472 -43.07 -25.30 -12.83
C GLN A 472 -41.60 -24.87 -13.07
N TRP A 473 -40.69 -25.15 -12.12
CA TRP A 473 -39.27 -24.85 -12.27
C TRP A 473 -38.47 -25.88 -13.08
N GLN A 474 -39.06 -27.02 -13.48
CA GLN A 474 -38.34 -28.06 -14.26
C GLN A 474 -37.72 -27.52 -15.57
N ASP A 475 -38.47 -26.76 -16.35
CA ASP A 475 -37.98 -26.12 -17.58
C ASP A 475 -37.02 -24.93 -17.30
N ALA A 476 -36.97 -24.46 -16.06
CA ALA A 476 -36.16 -23.33 -15.61
C ALA A 476 -34.74 -23.76 -15.19
N PHE A 477 -34.60 -24.91 -14.54
CA PHE A 477 -33.32 -25.38 -13.97
C PHE A 477 -32.20 -25.40 -15.01
N ALA A 478 -32.42 -25.99 -16.18
CA ALA A 478 -31.42 -26.08 -17.24
C ALA A 478 -30.95 -24.68 -17.74
N LEU A 479 -31.84 -23.69 -17.76
CA LEU A 479 -31.51 -22.32 -18.17
C LEU A 479 -30.80 -21.54 -17.06
N ILE A 480 -31.12 -21.80 -15.78
CA ILE A 480 -30.40 -21.24 -14.63
C ILE A 480 -28.98 -21.83 -14.56
N VAL A 481 -28.83 -23.15 -14.72
CA VAL A 481 -27.53 -23.84 -14.80
C VAL A 481 -26.67 -23.27 -15.95
N GLN A 482 -27.26 -23.09 -17.13
CA GLN A 482 -26.56 -22.53 -18.29
C GLN A 482 -26.12 -21.08 -18.07
N ARG A 483 -26.92 -20.27 -17.37
CA ARG A 483 -26.60 -18.86 -17.08
C ARG A 483 -25.60 -18.69 -15.95
N SER A 484 -25.78 -19.42 -14.85
CA SER A 484 -24.88 -19.34 -13.70
C SER A 484 -23.50 -19.92 -14.00
N ALA A 485 -23.40 -20.80 -14.99
CA ALA A 485 -22.23 -21.63 -15.27
C ALA A 485 -21.76 -22.43 -14.03
N GLY A 486 -22.69 -22.73 -13.11
CA GLY A 486 -22.43 -23.40 -11.83
C GLY A 486 -22.01 -22.47 -10.68
N ASN A 487 -21.90 -21.15 -10.88
CA ASN A 487 -21.45 -20.24 -9.83
C ASN A 487 -22.52 -20.08 -8.71
N PRO A 488 -22.29 -20.55 -7.47
CA PRO A 488 -23.32 -20.60 -6.41
C PRO A 488 -23.98 -19.26 -6.13
N PHE A 489 -23.18 -18.21 -5.95
CA PHE A 489 -23.69 -16.87 -5.67
C PHE A 489 -24.52 -16.32 -6.85
N PHE A 490 -24.13 -16.63 -8.11
CA PHE A 490 -24.95 -16.26 -9.27
C PHE A 490 -26.28 -17.06 -9.31
N VAL A 491 -26.29 -18.33 -8.88
CA VAL A 491 -27.52 -19.12 -8.73
C VAL A 491 -28.46 -18.47 -7.71
N GLU A 492 -27.96 -18.15 -6.53
CA GLU A 492 -28.71 -17.48 -5.45
C GLU A 492 -29.33 -16.17 -5.93
N GLU A 493 -28.52 -15.32 -6.57
CA GLU A 493 -28.96 -14.03 -7.13
C GLU A 493 -29.97 -14.17 -8.29
N LEU A 494 -29.83 -15.18 -9.16
CA LEU A 494 -30.80 -15.47 -10.23
C LEU A 494 -32.14 -15.97 -9.68
N VAL A 495 -32.11 -16.90 -8.71
CA VAL A 495 -33.32 -17.41 -8.05
C VAL A 495 -33.99 -16.31 -7.25
N ARG A 496 -33.22 -15.45 -6.58
CA ARG A 496 -33.72 -14.25 -5.90
C ARG A 496 -34.42 -13.29 -6.87
N LEU A 497 -33.82 -12.96 -8.01
CA LEU A 497 -34.50 -12.13 -9.03
C LEU A 497 -35.79 -12.75 -9.54
N LEU A 498 -35.87 -14.09 -9.67
CA LEU A 498 -37.09 -14.79 -10.06
C LEU A 498 -38.17 -14.77 -8.97
N LEU A 499 -37.79 -14.94 -7.70
CA LEU A 499 -38.73 -14.86 -6.58
C LEU A 499 -39.19 -13.41 -6.32
N GLU A 500 -38.31 -12.41 -6.46
CA GLU A 500 -38.68 -10.99 -6.57
C GLU A 500 -39.50 -10.71 -7.85
N GLY A 501 -39.34 -11.53 -8.88
CA GLY A 501 -40.15 -11.62 -10.11
C GLY A 501 -41.39 -12.53 -9.98
N GLY A 502 -41.71 -12.98 -8.77
CA GLY A 502 -42.95 -13.60 -8.33
C GLY A 502 -43.51 -14.76 -9.13
N ILE A 503 -42.74 -15.85 -9.21
CA ILE A 503 -43.34 -17.17 -9.38
C ILE A 503 -43.94 -17.64 -8.04
N LEU A 504 -45.06 -17.03 -7.62
CA LEU A 504 -45.86 -17.58 -6.53
C LEU A 504 -46.58 -18.86 -6.99
N PRO A 505 -46.81 -19.85 -6.10
CA PRO A 505 -47.49 -21.09 -6.45
C PRO A 505 -48.98 -20.84 -6.76
N GLY A 506 -49.34 -20.79 -8.05
CA GLY A 506 -50.73 -20.66 -8.48
C GLY A 506 -50.94 -20.68 -10.00
N ALA A 507 -50.39 -19.70 -10.72
CA ALA A 507 -50.51 -19.54 -12.17
C ALA A 507 -49.49 -18.52 -12.71
N PRO A 508 -49.17 -18.47 -14.03
CA PRO A 508 -49.60 -19.37 -15.11
C PRO A 508 -48.45 -20.18 -15.75
N GLY A 509 -48.80 -21.29 -16.41
CA GLY A 509 -48.08 -21.96 -17.53
C GLY A 509 -46.53 -22.14 -17.48
N PRO A 510 -45.99 -23.37 -17.56
CA PRO A 510 -44.53 -23.61 -17.50
C PRO A 510 -43.70 -22.89 -18.58
N HIS A 511 -44.30 -22.55 -19.73
CA HIS A 511 -43.63 -21.78 -20.78
C HIS A 511 -43.31 -20.32 -20.41
N ASP A 512 -44.00 -19.73 -19.43
CA ASP A 512 -43.72 -18.37 -18.95
C ASP A 512 -42.38 -18.33 -18.20
N LEU A 513 -42.17 -19.20 -17.20
CA LEU A 513 -40.94 -19.17 -16.38
C LEU A 513 -39.67 -19.37 -17.23
N ALA A 514 -39.64 -20.34 -18.15
CA ALA A 514 -38.50 -20.52 -19.05
C ALA A 514 -38.23 -19.28 -19.92
N SER A 515 -39.25 -18.45 -20.19
CA SER A 515 -39.09 -17.16 -20.86
C SER A 515 -38.48 -16.10 -19.93
N ARG A 516 -38.97 -15.99 -18.69
CA ARG A 516 -38.41 -15.13 -17.64
C ARG A 516 -36.95 -15.47 -17.34
N VAL A 517 -36.55 -16.74 -17.29
CA VAL A 517 -35.13 -17.12 -17.14
C VAL A 517 -34.29 -16.69 -18.35
N ARG A 518 -34.88 -16.66 -19.56
CA ARG A 518 -34.22 -16.09 -20.75
C ARG A 518 -34.12 -14.56 -20.72
N ALA A 519 -34.84 -13.90 -19.81
CA ALA A 519 -34.72 -12.51 -19.39
C ALA A 519 -34.29 -12.40 -17.90
N LEU A 520 -33.28 -13.20 -17.50
CA LEU A 520 -32.44 -12.93 -16.32
C LEU A 520 -30.98 -12.56 -16.71
N PRO A 521 -30.29 -11.68 -15.97
CA PRO A 521 -29.12 -11.01 -16.51
C PRO A 521 -27.96 -11.98 -16.76
N ALA A 522 -27.28 -11.82 -17.90
CA ALA A 522 -26.20 -12.73 -18.31
C ALA A 522 -24.90 -12.60 -17.49
N THR A 523 -24.84 -11.71 -16.49
CA THR A 523 -23.70 -11.58 -15.57
C THR A 523 -24.15 -11.24 -14.16
N VAL A 524 -23.39 -11.71 -13.16
CA VAL A 524 -23.60 -11.45 -11.74
C VAL A 524 -23.65 -9.95 -11.43
N GLN A 525 -22.78 -9.17 -12.08
CA GLN A 525 -22.69 -7.73 -11.88
C GLN A 525 -23.95 -7.00 -12.38
N ALA A 526 -24.59 -7.51 -13.44
CA ALA A 526 -25.85 -6.97 -13.94
C ALA A 526 -27.03 -7.33 -13.02
N VAL A 527 -27.04 -8.51 -12.39
CA VAL A 527 -28.04 -8.86 -11.35
C VAL A 527 -27.95 -7.92 -10.16
N ILE A 528 -26.77 -7.77 -9.57
CA ILE A 528 -26.53 -6.87 -8.44
C ILE A 528 -26.89 -5.43 -8.86
N GLY A 529 -26.50 -5.01 -10.06
CA GLY A 529 -26.86 -3.70 -10.62
C GLY A 529 -28.36 -3.46 -10.67
N ALA A 530 -29.14 -4.47 -11.10
CA ALA A 530 -30.60 -4.40 -11.12
C ALA A 530 -31.22 -4.35 -9.71
N ARG A 531 -30.72 -5.14 -8.75
CA ARG A 531 -31.14 -5.04 -7.32
C ARG A 531 -30.85 -3.66 -6.73
N ILE A 532 -29.67 -3.10 -7.01
CA ILE A 532 -29.28 -1.75 -6.59
C ILE A 532 -30.13 -0.66 -7.28
N ASP A 533 -30.57 -0.88 -8.52
CA ASP A 533 -31.48 0.03 -9.24
C ASP A 533 -32.94 -0.02 -8.77
N ARG A 534 -33.36 -1.10 -8.09
CA ARG A 534 -34.68 -1.22 -7.43
C ARG A 534 -34.76 -0.44 -6.10
N LEU A 535 -33.61 -0.03 -5.54
CA LEU A 535 -33.56 0.74 -4.29
C LEU A 535 -34.12 2.16 -4.46
N GLY A 536 -34.88 2.61 -3.46
CA GLY A 536 -35.24 4.02 -3.34
C GLY A 536 -34.02 4.92 -3.16
N ALA A 537 -34.18 6.22 -3.44
CA ALA A 537 -33.06 7.15 -3.49
C ALA A 537 -32.27 7.24 -2.17
N THR A 538 -32.94 7.11 -1.02
CA THR A 538 -32.29 7.12 0.31
C THR A 538 -31.47 5.85 0.53
N GLN A 539 -32.07 4.67 0.30
CA GLN A 539 -31.42 3.37 0.43
C GLN A 539 -30.17 3.29 -0.45
N LYS A 540 -30.31 3.71 -1.72
CA LYS A 540 -29.22 3.76 -2.70
C LYS A 540 -28.11 4.75 -2.29
N ALA A 541 -28.47 5.90 -1.71
CA ALA A 541 -27.51 6.86 -1.17
C ALA A 541 -26.69 6.29 -0.01
N VAL A 542 -27.34 5.59 0.94
CA VAL A 542 -26.67 4.93 2.07
C VAL A 542 -25.75 3.82 1.54
N LEU A 543 -26.23 2.93 0.67
CA LEU A 543 -25.41 1.85 0.10
C LEU A 543 -24.19 2.37 -0.68
N HIS A 544 -24.35 3.43 -1.47
CA HIS A 544 -23.23 4.08 -2.17
C HIS A 544 -22.21 4.71 -1.20
N ILE A 545 -22.64 5.21 -0.04
CA ILE A 545 -21.72 5.70 1.01
C ILE A 545 -20.99 4.52 1.67
N CYS A 546 -21.71 3.47 2.06
CA CYS A 546 -21.13 2.23 2.61
C CYS A 546 -20.06 1.64 1.68
N ALA A 547 -20.30 1.63 0.36
CA ALA A 547 -19.36 1.10 -0.63
C ALA A 547 -18.04 1.88 -0.70
N VAL A 548 -18.07 3.17 -0.36
CA VAL A 548 -16.89 4.06 -0.27
C VAL A 548 -16.25 4.03 1.12
N ILE A 549 -16.97 3.60 2.17
CA ILE A 549 -16.41 3.39 3.52
C ILE A 549 -15.48 2.17 3.54
N GLY A 550 -15.95 0.98 3.14
CA GLY A 550 -15.09 -0.21 3.11
C GLY A 550 -15.82 -1.55 3.31
N LYS A 551 -15.04 -2.60 3.58
CA LYS A 551 -15.54 -3.95 3.90
C LYS A 551 -16.19 -4.02 5.29
N GLU A 552 -15.72 -3.19 6.21
CA GLU A 552 -16.33 -2.94 7.52
C GLU A 552 -16.79 -1.48 7.59
N ILE A 553 -18.00 -1.27 8.11
CA ILE A 553 -18.71 0.00 8.10
C ILE A 553 -19.08 0.35 9.54
N PRO A 554 -18.31 1.21 10.24
CA PRO A 554 -18.70 1.72 11.54
C PRO A 554 -19.90 2.65 11.37
N LEU A 555 -21.00 2.38 12.08
CA LEU A 555 -22.19 3.23 12.03
C LEU A 555 -21.90 4.71 12.36
N PRO A 556 -21.01 5.08 13.32
CA PRO A 556 -20.65 6.47 13.56
C PRO A 556 -20.01 7.18 12.36
N VAL A 557 -19.18 6.50 11.57
CA VAL A 557 -18.58 7.03 10.34
C VAL A 557 -19.68 7.25 9.29
N LEU A 558 -20.56 6.27 9.09
CA LEU A 558 -21.70 6.39 8.18
C LEU A 558 -22.61 7.56 8.58
N GLN A 559 -22.99 7.67 9.85
CA GLN A 559 -23.83 8.76 10.38
C GLN A 559 -23.18 10.14 10.19
N ARG A 560 -21.85 10.24 10.32
CA ARG A 560 -21.10 11.48 10.13
C ARG A 560 -21.03 11.92 8.66
N VAL A 561 -20.87 10.97 7.72
CA VAL A 561 -20.88 11.24 6.27
C VAL A 561 -22.31 11.51 5.77
N ALA A 562 -23.27 10.68 6.17
CA ALA A 562 -24.67 10.74 5.78
C ALA A 562 -25.51 11.69 6.65
N ARG A 563 -24.90 12.68 7.34
CA ARG A 563 -25.55 13.59 8.30
C ARG A 563 -26.81 14.32 7.83
N TYR A 564 -27.07 14.35 6.53
CA TYR A 564 -28.29 14.90 5.91
C TYR A 564 -29.50 13.93 5.93
N LEU A 565 -29.27 12.67 6.30
CA LEU A 565 -30.26 11.59 6.47
C LEU A 565 -30.45 11.23 7.96
N ALA A 566 -30.05 12.11 8.89
CA ALA A 566 -30.15 11.87 10.32
C ALA A 566 -31.59 11.50 10.74
N GLY A 567 -31.74 10.43 11.52
CA GLY A 567 -33.04 9.86 11.91
C GLY A 567 -33.68 8.92 10.87
N GLN A 568 -33.09 8.77 9.68
CA GLN A 568 -33.47 7.74 8.70
C GLN A 568 -32.48 6.58 8.68
N ILE A 569 -31.16 6.87 8.76
CA ILE A 569 -30.04 5.92 8.56
C ILE A 569 -30.27 4.55 9.20
N ASP A 570 -30.69 4.47 10.47
CA ASP A 570 -30.89 3.19 11.15
C ASP A 570 -31.92 2.31 10.43
N ARG A 571 -33.06 2.89 10.02
CA ARG A 571 -34.10 2.17 9.24
C ARG A 571 -33.61 1.77 7.86
N GLU A 572 -32.76 2.59 7.24
CA GLU A 572 -32.17 2.28 5.93
C GLU A 572 -31.11 1.17 6.04
N MET A 573 -30.38 1.11 7.14
CA MET A 573 -29.43 0.03 7.43
C MET A 573 -30.18 -1.28 7.74
N ASP A 574 -31.25 -1.21 8.53
CA ASP A 574 -32.13 -2.35 8.78
C ASP A 574 -32.73 -2.87 7.45
N PHE A 575 -33.26 -1.98 6.60
CA PHE A 575 -33.78 -2.33 5.27
C PHE A 575 -32.71 -2.92 4.35
N LEU A 576 -31.49 -2.37 4.32
CA LEU A 576 -30.39 -2.90 3.50
C LEU A 576 -29.86 -4.26 4.02
N CYS A 577 -30.11 -4.59 5.29
CA CYS A 577 -29.90 -5.94 5.84
C CYS A 577 -31.06 -6.88 5.48
N GLU A 578 -32.32 -6.44 5.59
CA GLU A 578 -33.49 -7.22 5.15
C GLU A 578 -33.48 -7.52 3.64
N ALA A 579 -32.94 -6.61 2.84
CA ALA A 579 -32.73 -6.78 1.40
C ALA A 579 -31.48 -7.59 1.04
N GLU A 580 -30.71 -8.09 2.02
CA GLU A 580 -29.46 -8.85 1.85
C GLU A 580 -28.45 -8.17 0.91
N LEU A 581 -28.18 -6.89 1.17
CA LEU A 581 -27.12 -6.11 0.51
C LEU A 581 -26.01 -5.76 1.50
N LEU A 582 -26.39 -5.48 2.74
CA LEU A 582 -25.52 -5.34 3.91
C LEU A 582 -25.82 -6.44 4.94
N GLU A 583 -24.95 -6.58 5.92
CA GLU A 583 -25.14 -7.45 7.09
C GLU A 583 -24.61 -6.78 8.36
N PHE A 584 -25.20 -7.10 9.51
CA PHE A 584 -24.66 -6.71 10.82
C PHE A 584 -23.54 -7.67 11.23
N LEU A 585 -22.35 -7.13 11.51
CA LEU A 585 -21.18 -7.94 11.85
C LEU A 585 -21.01 -8.12 13.36
N ARG A 586 -21.07 -7.02 14.12
CA ARG A 586 -20.77 -6.97 15.56
C ARG A 586 -21.12 -5.62 16.18
N GLU A 587 -21.19 -5.57 17.50
CA GLU A 587 -21.20 -4.33 18.28
C GLU A 587 -19.95 -4.27 19.16
N ILE A 588 -19.28 -3.12 19.22
CA ILE A 588 -18.06 -2.87 19.99
C ILE A 588 -18.28 -1.59 20.80
N VAL A 589 -18.25 -1.68 22.14
CA VAL A 589 -18.43 -0.53 23.06
C VAL A 589 -19.69 0.31 22.76
N GLY A 590 -20.77 -0.34 22.30
CA GLY A 590 -22.04 0.31 21.91
C GLY A 590 -22.08 0.83 20.47
N GLU A 591 -21.00 0.72 19.70
CA GLU A 591 -20.96 1.06 18.27
C GLU A 591 -21.25 -0.17 17.40
N ARG A 592 -22.24 -0.06 16.51
CA ARG A 592 -22.60 -1.13 15.56
C ARG A 592 -21.73 -1.08 14.31
N TYR A 593 -21.20 -2.24 13.91
CA TYR A 593 -20.38 -2.45 12.72
C TYR A 593 -21.13 -3.32 11.72
N PHE A 594 -21.17 -2.89 10.47
CA PHE A 594 -21.84 -3.56 9.36
C PHE A 594 -20.84 -3.96 8.27
N GLY A 595 -21.22 -4.87 7.39
CA GLY A 595 -20.46 -5.28 6.22
C GLY A 595 -21.35 -5.39 4.98
N PHE A 596 -20.75 -5.67 3.82
CA PHE A 596 -21.49 -6.11 2.64
C PHE A 596 -21.68 -7.62 2.68
N HIS A 597 -22.92 -8.08 2.47
CA HIS A 597 -23.25 -9.51 2.56
C HIS A 597 -22.46 -10.38 1.56
N HIS A 598 -22.07 -9.80 0.42
CA HIS A 598 -21.05 -10.39 -0.46
C HIS A 598 -20.16 -9.28 -1.06
N PRO A 599 -18.82 -9.43 -1.14
CA PRO A 599 -17.92 -8.38 -1.62
C PRO A 599 -18.22 -7.86 -3.04
N LEU A 600 -18.81 -8.69 -3.91
CA LEU A 600 -19.20 -8.25 -5.26
C LEU A 600 -20.32 -7.19 -5.23
N ILE A 601 -21.15 -7.15 -4.18
CA ILE A 601 -22.15 -6.09 -3.95
C ILE A 601 -21.44 -4.76 -3.70
N GLN A 602 -20.35 -4.76 -2.92
CA GLN A 602 -19.49 -3.59 -2.75
C GLN A 602 -18.83 -3.20 -4.08
N GLU A 603 -18.24 -4.14 -4.82
CA GLU A 603 -17.58 -3.88 -6.11
C GLU A 603 -18.54 -3.21 -7.12
N VAL A 604 -19.80 -3.63 -7.19
CA VAL A 604 -20.81 -3.00 -8.08
C VAL A 604 -21.28 -1.66 -7.53
N ALA A 605 -21.69 -1.58 -6.25
CA ALA A 605 -22.16 -0.34 -5.61
C ALA A 605 -21.10 0.77 -5.57
N TYR A 606 -19.82 0.43 -5.61
CA TYR A 606 -18.72 1.37 -5.75
C TYR A 606 -18.57 1.84 -7.20
N ASN A 607 -18.73 0.94 -8.18
CA ASN A 607 -18.40 1.22 -9.58
C ASN A 607 -19.51 1.91 -10.41
N THR A 608 -20.78 1.78 -10.04
CA THR A 608 -21.90 2.56 -10.61
C THR A 608 -21.75 4.07 -10.43
N GLN A 609 -21.00 4.50 -9.40
CA GLN A 609 -20.88 5.91 -9.01
C GLN A 609 -19.99 6.72 -9.98
N LEU A 610 -20.48 7.89 -10.41
CA LEU A 610 -19.66 8.88 -11.13
C LEU A 610 -18.38 9.24 -10.36
N ARG A 611 -17.24 9.34 -11.07
CA ARG A 611 -15.91 9.62 -10.47
C ARG A 611 -15.91 10.85 -9.55
N ALA A 612 -16.54 11.95 -9.96
CA ALA A 612 -16.63 13.17 -9.15
C ALA A 612 -17.45 12.97 -7.86
N ARG A 613 -18.54 12.20 -7.91
CA ARG A 613 -19.32 11.84 -6.71
C ARG A 613 -18.51 10.94 -5.79
N ARG A 614 -17.83 9.93 -6.35
CA ARG A 614 -16.94 9.01 -5.63
C ARG A 614 -15.84 9.76 -4.87
N ALA A 615 -15.15 10.68 -5.55
CA ALA A 615 -14.13 11.54 -4.93
C ALA A 615 -14.70 12.42 -3.79
N SER A 616 -15.90 13.00 -3.97
CA SER A 616 -16.57 13.77 -2.91
C SER A 616 -16.93 12.91 -1.69
N LEU A 617 -17.23 11.63 -1.89
CA LEU A 617 -17.53 10.68 -0.82
C LEU A 617 -16.25 10.21 -0.12
N HIS A 618 -15.17 9.92 -0.86
CA HIS A 618 -13.86 9.63 -0.26
C HIS A 618 -13.36 10.77 0.63
N ALA A 619 -13.54 12.03 0.22
CA ALA A 619 -13.20 13.20 1.05
C ALA A 619 -14.00 13.25 2.36
N ALA A 620 -15.31 12.97 2.28
CA ALA A 620 -16.18 12.96 3.45
C ALA A 620 -15.91 11.77 4.39
N VAL A 621 -15.63 10.60 3.82
CA VAL A 621 -15.24 9.39 4.57
C VAL A 621 -13.90 9.59 5.28
N ALA A 622 -12.89 10.15 4.62
CA ALA A 622 -11.60 10.46 5.26
C ALA A 622 -11.78 11.38 6.48
N ALA A 623 -12.47 12.51 6.32
CA ALA A 623 -12.74 13.45 7.41
C ALA A 623 -13.73 12.93 8.48
N ALA A 624 -14.43 11.82 8.22
CA ALA A 624 -15.25 11.12 9.19
C ALA A 624 -14.45 10.09 9.99
N MET A 625 -13.65 9.27 9.30
CA MET A 625 -12.72 8.30 9.89
C MET A 625 -11.65 9.00 10.75
N GLU A 626 -11.07 10.11 10.28
CA GLU A 626 -10.04 10.87 11.02
C GLU A 626 -10.55 11.44 12.34
N ALA A 627 -11.84 11.76 12.42
CA ALA A 627 -12.49 12.19 13.66
C ALA A 627 -12.88 11.01 14.58
N HIS A 628 -13.23 9.87 14.00
CA HIS A 628 -13.64 8.67 14.71
C HIS A 628 -12.44 7.95 15.34
N TYR A 629 -11.42 7.63 14.54
CA TYR A 629 -10.16 7.02 14.97
C TYR A 629 -9.17 8.06 15.56
N SER A 630 -9.68 9.08 16.25
CA SER A 630 -8.86 10.17 16.78
C SER A 630 -8.01 9.78 18.01
N ALA A 631 -8.30 8.62 18.63
CA ALA A 631 -7.49 8.00 19.68
C ALA A 631 -6.34 7.12 19.11
N GLU A 632 -6.58 6.41 18.00
CA GLU A 632 -5.61 5.52 17.31
C GLU A 632 -5.19 6.04 15.91
N PRO A 633 -4.92 7.34 15.71
CA PRO A 633 -4.91 7.97 14.37
C PRO A 633 -3.75 7.57 13.46
N ASP A 634 -2.79 6.78 13.95
CA ASP A 634 -1.62 6.30 13.21
C ASP A 634 -1.79 4.87 12.66
N GLU A 635 -2.57 3.99 13.29
CA GLU A 635 -2.92 2.66 12.75
C GLU A 635 -3.76 2.81 11.46
N TYR A 636 -4.75 3.71 11.50
CA TYR A 636 -5.62 4.01 10.35
C TYR A 636 -5.00 5.02 9.36
N ALA A 637 -3.76 5.48 9.57
CA ALA A 637 -3.19 6.55 8.74
C ALA A 637 -3.03 6.15 7.27
N ALA A 638 -2.63 4.92 6.96
CA ALA A 638 -2.52 4.46 5.57
C ALA A 638 -3.90 4.40 4.88
N LEU A 639 -4.99 4.13 5.62
CA LEU A 639 -6.35 4.09 5.11
C LEU A 639 -6.85 5.51 4.82
N LEU A 640 -6.67 6.42 5.76
CA LEU A 640 -6.95 7.85 5.59
C LEU A 640 -6.21 8.41 4.37
N ALA A 641 -4.95 8.03 4.16
CA ALA A 641 -4.20 8.41 2.98
C ALA A 641 -4.84 7.91 1.67
N PHE A 642 -5.28 6.64 1.62
CA PHE A 642 -5.99 6.09 0.47
C PHE A 642 -7.29 6.87 0.17
N HIS A 643 -8.13 7.15 1.16
CA HIS A 643 -9.35 7.94 0.92
C HIS A 643 -9.00 9.38 0.48
N TYR A 644 -8.03 10.06 1.09
CA TYR A 644 -7.61 11.38 0.62
C TYR A 644 -7.00 11.36 -0.79
N GLN A 645 -6.31 10.28 -1.20
CA GLN A 645 -5.78 10.13 -2.56
C GLN A 645 -6.91 9.90 -3.57
N ALA A 646 -7.85 8.99 -3.26
CA ALA A 646 -9.04 8.73 -4.09
C ALA A 646 -10.02 9.92 -4.15
N ALA A 647 -9.94 10.84 -3.18
CA ALA A 647 -10.61 12.14 -3.19
C ALA A 647 -9.93 13.20 -4.07
N GLY A 648 -8.73 12.94 -4.60
CA GLY A 648 -7.94 13.92 -5.33
C GLY A 648 -7.28 14.98 -4.44
N GLN A 649 -6.97 14.64 -3.17
CA GLN A 649 -6.34 15.53 -2.18
C GLN A 649 -4.92 15.07 -1.83
N PRO A 650 -3.96 15.16 -2.77
CA PRO A 650 -2.62 14.57 -2.62
C PRO A 650 -1.83 15.09 -1.42
N VAL A 651 -1.99 16.37 -1.04
CA VAL A 651 -1.31 16.93 0.14
C VAL A 651 -1.80 16.28 1.44
N GLN A 652 -3.11 16.04 1.59
CA GLN A 652 -3.64 15.34 2.77
C GLN A 652 -3.21 13.86 2.74
N ALA A 653 -3.30 13.21 1.59
CA ALA A 653 -2.81 11.83 1.42
C ALA A 653 -1.34 11.68 1.83
N ALA A 654 -0.47 12.61 1.40
CA ALA A 654 0.94 12.64 1.79
C ALA A 654 1.15 12.93 3.29
N ARG A 655 0.29 13.72 3.96
CA ARG A 655 0.32 13.89 5.43
C ARG A 655 0.07 12.57 6.14
N HIS A 656 -0.95 11.83 5.71
CA HIS A 656 -1.30 10.55 6.33
C HIS A 656 -0.33 9.41 5.96
N LEU A 657 0.22 9.37 4.73
CA LEU A 657 1.35 8.50 4.39
C LEU A 657 2.57 8.80 5.27
N SER A 658 2.87 10.07 5.54
CA SER A 658 3.97 10.46 6.44
C SER A 658 3.77 9.96 7.86
N ARG A 659 2.52 9.87 8.33
CA ARG A 659 2.17 9.32 9.66
C ARG A 659 2.34 7.80 9.70
N ALA A 660 1.75 7.10 8.73
CA ALA A 660 1.91 5.66 8.56
C ALA A 660 3.40 5.26 8.43
N ALA A 661 4.20 6.05 7.70
CA ALA A 661 5.63 5.83 7.54
C ALA A 661 6.44 6.08 8.83
N GLN A 662 6.00 6.98 9.71
CA GLN A 662 6.63 7.16 11.03
C GLN A 662 6.30 5.98 11.96
N TRP A 663 5.04 5.59 12.06
CA TRP A 663 4.59 4.45 12.88
C TRP A 663 5.24 3.13 12.42
N LEU A 664 5.17 2.82 11.11
CA LEU A 664 5.83 1.65 10.54
C LEU A 664 7.36 1.76 10.57
N GLY A 665 7.95 2.95 10.58
CA GLY A 665 9.42 3.14 10.60
C GLY A 665 10.10 2.51 11.83
N ALA A 666 9.35 2.33 12.91
CA ALA A 666 9.78 1.69 14.14
C ALA A 666 9.94 0.16 14.02
N THR A 667 9.24 -0.51 13.10
CA THR A 667 9.22 -2.00 13.00
C THR A 667 9.41 -2.55 11.58
N HIS A 668 8.98 -1.82 10.55
CA HIS A 668 8.96 -2.22 9.14
C HIS A 668 9.51 -1.11 8.23
N SER A 669 10.80 -0.81 8.40
CA SER A 669 11.55 0.22 7.65
C SER A 669 11.36 0.15 6.12
N THR A 670 11.32 -1.07 5.55
CA THR A 670 11.07 -1.27 4.10
C THR A 670 9.70 -0.76 3.66
N GLN A 671 8.65 -0.99 4.46
CA GLN A 671 7.29 -0.54 4.14
C GLN A 671 7.13 0.96 4.43
N ALA A 672 7.74 1.47 5.50
CA ALA A 672 7.84 2.90 5.77
C ALA A 672 8.50 3.66 4.60
N MET A 673 9.60 3.12 4.04
CA MET A 673 10.26 3.69 2.86
C MET A 673 9.34 3.76 1.63
N LYS A 674 8.40 2.81 1.43
CA LYS A 674 7.41 2.90 0.35
C LYS A 674 6.40 4.01 0.60
N HIS A 675 5.85 4.10 1.82
CA HIS A 675 4.92 5.19 2.17
C HIS A 675 5.60 6.57 2.07
N TRP A 676 6.89 6.70 2.45
CA TRP A 676 7.67 7.92 2.23
C TRP A 676 7.89 8.24 0.74
N ARG A 677 8.25 7.26 -0.11
CA ARG A 677 8.41 7.49 -1.56
C ARG A 677 7.08 7.89 -2.21
N HIS A 678 5.99 7.21 -1.88
CA HIS A 678 4.65 7.54 -2.36
C HIS A 678 4.20 8.94 -1.88
N ALA A 679 4.57 9.35 -0.65
CA ALA A 679 4.36 10.72 -0.19
C ALA A 679 5.19 11.75 -0.98
N ARG A 680 6.43 11.43 -1.37
CA ARG A 680 7.26 12.28 -2.25
C ARG A 680 6.62 12.44 -3.62
N GLU A 681 6.17 11.34 -4.22
CA GLU A 681 5.49 11.31 -5.52
C GLU A 681 4.22 12.17 -5.53
N LEU A 682 3.33 12.01 -4.53
CA LEU A 682 2.12 12.83 -4.40
C LEU A 682 2.41 14.33 -4.19
N LEU A 683 3.61 14.67 -3.70
CA LEU A 683 4.04 16.05 -3.47
C LEU A 683 4.89 16.64 -4.59
N ALA A 684 5.27 15.89 -5.62
CA ALA A 684 6.10 16.40 -6.71
C ALA A 684 5.41 17.59 -7.42
N ASP A 685 4.26 17.34 -8.06
CA ASP A 685 3.53 18.32 -8.88
C ASP A 685 2.73 19.38 -8.09
N GLN A 686 2.87 19.43 -6.77
CA GLN A 686 2.07 20.34 -5.94
C GLN A 686 2.60 21.79 -5.96
N PRO A 687 1.72 22.80 -5.89
CA PRO A 687 2.16 24.20 -5.81
C PRO A 687 2.99 24.45 -4.53
N ARG A 688 4.00 25.34 -4.65
CA ARG A 688 4.75 25.86 -3.49
C ARG A 688 3.79 26.54 -2.51
N ALA A 689 3.89 26.17 -1.24
CA ALA A 689 3.11 26.71 -0.13
C ALA A 689 3.77 26.26 1.20
N PRO A 690 3.85 27.12 2.24
CA PRO A 690 4.62 26.80 3.46
C PRO A 690 4.28 25.44 4.10
N ASP A 691 3.00 25.07 4.14
CA ASP A 691 2.52 23.79 4.67
C ASP A 691 2.89 22.58 3.80
N THR A 692 2.89 22.76 2.48
CA THR A 692 3.27 21.72 1.49
C THR A 692 4.78 21.52 1.49
N ASP A 693 5.54 22.61 1.55
CA ASP A 693 7.00 22.57 1.53
C ASP A 693 7.58 22.05 2.85
N ARG A 694 6.99 22.40 4.00
CA ARG A 694 7.26 21.72 5.29
C ARG A 694 7.02 20.21 5.23
N LEU A 695 5.96 19.78 4.53
CA LEU A 695 5.65 18.36 4.38
C LEU A 695 6.64 17.65 3.44
N ARG A 696 7.02 18.25 2.31
CA ARG A 696 8.10 17.74 1.43
C ARG A 696 9.39 17.55 2.22
N VAL A 697 9.75 18.52 3.05
CA VAL A 697 10.94 18.50 3.90
C VAL A 697 10.88 17.40 4.96
N LYS A 698 9.71 17.20 5.60
CA LYS A 698 9.47 16.06 6.51
C LYS A 698 9.61 14.72 5.78
N VAL A 699 9.03 14.58 4.59
CA VAL A 699 9.09 13.36 3.77
C VAL A 699 10.53 13.05 3.34
N GLY A 700 11.27 14.05 2.86
CA GLY A 700 12.69 13.93 2.55
C GLY A 700 13.50 13.50 3.77
N GLY A 701 13.31 14.16 4.91
CA GLY A 701 13.94 13.78 6.19
C GLY A 701 13.66 12.31 6.57
N GLY A 702 12.43 11.83 6.40
CA GLY A 702 12.04 10.44 6.65
C GLY A 702 12.73 9.43 5.73
N LEU A 703 12.85 9.73 4.43
CA LEU A 703 13.62 8.93 3.48
C LEU A 703 15.10 8.86 3.87
N LEU A 704 15.69 9.98 4.28
CA LEU A 704 17.11 10.05 4.65
C LEU A 704 17.40 9.32 5.98
N GLN A 705 16.53 9.47 6.99
CA GLN A 705 16.71 8.82 8.30
C GLN A 705 16.71 7.28 8.21
N LEU A 706 15.95 6.70 7.27
CA LEU A 706 15.94 5.26 6.99
C LEU A 706 16.95 4.86 5.90
N GLY A 707 17.33 5.78 5.00
CA GLY A 707 18.17 5.51 3.84
C GLY A 707 19.55 4.89 4.15
N TRP A 708 20.19 5.29 5.25
CA TRP A 708 21.49 4.70 5.66
C TRP A 708 21.35 3.30 6.25
N ARG A 709 20.14 2.91 6.69
CA ARG A 709 19.84 1.58 7.23
C ARG A 709 19.46 0.59 6.13
N GLU A 710 18.87 1.08 5.04
CA GLU A 710 18.39 0.27 3.90
C GLU A 710 19.25 0.35 2.63
N GLY A 711 20.31 1.17 2.61
CA GLY A 711 21.21 1.29 1.47
C GLY A 711 20.60 2.10 0.32
N LEU A 712 20.15 3.32 0.60
CA LEU A 712 19.66 4.25 -0.42
C LEU A 712 20.76 4.52 -1.47
N ASP A 713 20.37 4.51 -2.75
CA ASP A 713 21.28 4.86 -3.84
C ASP A 713 21.75 6.31 -3.75
N ALA A 714 22.99 6.58 -4.18
CA ALA A 714 23.60 7.91 -4.05
C ALA A 714 22.95 8.98 -4.95
N ALA A 715 22.33 8.61 -6.08
CA ALA A 715 21.59 9.55 -6.91
C ALA A 715 20.21 9.85 -6.32
N GLU A 716 19.47 8.84 -5.82
CA GLU A 716 18.22 9.10 -5.09
C GLU A 716 18.48 9.93 -3.82
N LEU A 717 19.58 9.66 -3.11
CA LEU A 717 20.02 10.41 -1.93
C LEU A 717 20.22 11.89 -2.26
N ASN A 718 21.06 12.19 -3.26
CA ASN A 718 21.37 13.58 -3.61
C ASN A 718 20.15 14.32 -4.15
N GLN A 719 19.30 13.66 -4.97
CA GLN A 719 18.03 14.24 -5.41
C GLN A 719 17.14 14.63 -4.22
N VAL A 720 16.92 13.73 -3.26
CA VAL A 720 16.09 14.00 -2.06
C VAL A 720 16.67 15.15 -1.22
N VAL A 721 18.00 15.25 -1.15
CA VAL A 721 18.66 16.36 -0.43
C VAL A 721 18.51 17.68 -1.18
N ASP A 722 18.81 17.72 -2.48
CA ASP A 722 18.72 18.95 -3.27
C ASP A 722 17.28 19.49 -3.33
N GLU A 723 16.30 18.60 -3.49
CA GLU A 723 14.88 18.91 -3.31
C GLU A 723 14.62 19.49 -1.91
N ALA A 724 14.91 18.75 -0.84
CA ALA A 724 14.54 19.16 0.51
C ALA A 724 15.28 20.43 0.98
N VAL A 725 16.51 20.67 0.55
CA VAL A 725 17.25 21.93 0.77
C VAL A 725 16.57 23.09 0.03
N ALA A 726 16.15 22.89 -1.22
CA ALA A 726 15.43 23.88 -2.03
C ALA A 726 13.95 24.09 -1.60
N HIS A 727 13.41 23.28 -0.69
CA HIS A 727 12.10 23.46 -0.06
C HIS A 727 12.20 24.03 1.38
N ALA A 728 13.25 23.68 2.15
CA ALA A 728 13.38 24.07 3.55
C ALA A 728 13.89 25.51 3.77
N SER A 729 14.55 26.12 2.78
CA SER A 729 15.14 27.48 2.85
C SER A 729 14.14 28.58 3.25
N GLU A 730 12.85 28.38 2.99
CA GLU A 730 11.77 29.33 3.27
C GLU A 730 10.92 28.95 4.50
N ALA A 731 11.12 27.75 5.07
CA ALA A 731 10.16 27.09 5.96
C ALA A 731 10.65 26.86 7.39
N ASP A 732 11.88 26.34 7.53
CA ASP A 732 12.61 26.09 8.79
C ASP A 732 14.05 25.65 8.47
N ARG A 733 15.05 26.38 9.00
CA ARG A 733 16.48 26.05 8.79
C ARG A 733 16.90 24.78 9.52
N GLY A 734 16.25 24.43 10.63
CA GLY A 734 16.60 23.27 11.43
C GLY A 734 16.53 21.97 10.63
N TRP A 735 15.52 21.80 9.79
CA TRP A 735 15.41 20.62 8.93
C TRP A 735 16.53 20.54 7.89
N VAL A 736 16.90 21.67 7.27
CA VAL A 736 18.06 21.73 6.34
C VAL A 736 19.31 21.16 7.01
N GLN A 737 19.52 21.51 8.29
CA GLN A 737 20.67 21.08 9.06
C GLN A 737 20.67 19.56 9.30
N SER A 738 19.53 18.98 9.68
CA SER A 738 19.39 17.53 9.84
C SER A 738 19.56 16.79 8.51
N ILE A 739 19.03 17.34 7.41
CA ILE A 739 19.16 16.79 6.05
C ILE A 739 20.63 16.73 5.62
N LEU A 740 21.36 17.85 5.75
CA LEU A 740 22.79 17.94 5.42
C LEU A 740 23.64 17.02 6.30
N VAL A 741 23.46 17.05 7.63
CA VAL A 741 24.14 16.14 8.57
C VAL A 741 23.94 14.68 8.17
N THR A 742 22.69 14.31 7.86
CA THR A 742 22.35 12.95 7.46
C THR A 742 23.05 12.59 6.16
N GLN A 743 22.90 13.41 5.10
CA GLN A 743 23.57 13.21 3.80
C GLN A 743 25.06 12.93 3.96
N GLY A 744 25.79 13.80 4.67
CA GLY A 744 27.22 13.67 4.88
C GLY A 744 27.58 12.34 5.56
N ARG A 745 26.79 11.91 6.56
CA ARG A 745 26.99 10.62 7.22
C ARG A 745 26.68 9.43 6.31
N ILE A 746 25.66 9.50 5.45
CA ILE A 746 25.31 8.42 4.50
C ILE A 746 26.41 8.28 3.44
N LEU A 747 26.79 9.39 2.78
CA LEU A 747 27.81 9.38 1.73
C LEU A 747 29.14 8.83 2.26
N HIS A 748 29.57 9.28 3.44
CA HIS A 748 30.74 8.73 4.13
C HIS A 748 30.58 7.25 4.49
N GLY A 749 29.44 6.85 5.06
CA GLY A 749 29.14 5.46 5.44
C GLY A 749 29.11 4.48 4.26
N ASN A 750 28.82 4.98 3.06
CA ASN A 750 28.86 4.26 1.79
C ASN A 750 30.25 4.29 1.12
N GLY A 751 31.27 4.86 1.76
CA GLY A 751 32.66 4.90 1.28
C GLY A 751 33.08 6.18 0.55
N GLY A 752 32.32 7.28 0.70
CA GLY A 752 32.68 8.62 0.23
C GLY A 752 33.68 9.34 1.16
N SER A 753 34.04 10.58 0.79
CA SER A 753 35.09 11.35 1.49
C SER A 753 34.67 11.84 2.89
N ALA A 754 35.54 11.67 3.87
CA ALA A 754 35.40 12.27 5.19
C ALA A 754 35.54 13.81 5.19
N ASP A 755 36.27 14.38 4.22
CA ASP A 755 36.35 15.83 4.07
C ASP A 755 35.02 16.40 3.54
N ASP A 756 34.31 15.67 2.68
CA ASP A 756 32.98 16.07 2.22
C ASP A 756 31.94 15.98 3.34
N TYR A 757 32.06 14.99 4.24
CA TYR A 757 31.26 14.93 5.46
C TYR A 757 31.51 16.18 6.35
N VAL A 758 32.77 16.54 6.59
CA VAL A 758 33.15 17.78 7.30
C VAL A 758 32.53 19.02 6.62
N ASN A 759 32.68 19.16 5.31
CA ASN A 759 32.15 20.29 4.54
C ASN A 759 30.62 20.38 4.66
N THR A 760 29.92 19.25 4.61
CA THR A 760 28.46 19.18 4.66
C THR A 760 27.92 19.53 6.05
N VAL A 761 28.58 19.07 7.13
CA VAL A 761 28.21 19.45 8.50
C VAL A 761 28.54 20.91 8.78
N ARG A 762 29.66 21.43 8.27
CA ARG A 762 29.97 22.86 8.34
C ARG A 762 28.92 23.73 7.66
N ARG A 763 28.50 23.36 6.43
CA ARG A 763 27.41 24.02 5.71
C ARG A 763 26.09 24.02 6.50
N ALA A 764 25.82 22.98 7.30
CA ALA A 764 24.68 22.98 8.21
C ALA A 764 24.84 24.02 9.35
N ILE A 765 26.00 24.06 10.01
CA ILE A 765 26.28 25.03 11.09
C ILE A 765 26.21 26.48 10.56
N GLU A 766 26.72 26.73 9.36
CA GLU A 766 26.74 28.05 8.69
C GLU A 766 25.32 28.61 8.39
N LEU A 767 24.27 27.79 8.41
CA LEU A 767 22.86 28.26 8.33
C LEU A 767 22.37 28.93 9.63
N GLY A 768 23.04 28.68 10.75
CA GLY A 768 22.66 29.15 12.09
C GLY A 768 21.49 28.37 12.71
N SER A 769 21.46 28.28 14.04
CA SER A 769 20.35 27.73 14.82
C SER A 769 19.98 28.71 15.93
N SER A 770 18.67 28.90 16.17
CA SER A 770 18.16 29.60 17.36
C SER A 770 17.95 28.67 18.56
N ASN A 771 17.96 27.35 18.35
CA ASN A 771 17.97 26.35 19.41
C ASN A 771 19.44 26.01 19.79
N PRO A 772 19.85 26.17 21.06
CA PRO A 772 21.22 25.91 21.51
C PRO A 772 21.56 24.41 21.58
N GLY A 773 20.62 23.55 21.99
CA GLY A 773 20.78 22.10 21.97
C GLY A 773 21.05 21.56 20.55
N ARG A 774 20.31 22.05 19.55
CA ARG A 774 20.55 21.73 18.14
C ARG A 774 21.94 22.19 17.68
N ALA A 775 22.40 23.36 18.13
CA ALA A 775 23.75 23.84 17.84
C ALA A 775 24.83 22.93 18.45
N ALA A 776 24.65 22.48 19.70
CA ALA A 776 25.51 21.47 20.31
C ALA A 776 25.50 20.14 19.56
N LEU A 777 24.33 19.64 19.13
CA LEU A 777 24.22 18.40 18.36
C LEU A 777 24.96 18.47 17.01
N LEU A 778 24.92 19.63 16.34
CA LEU A 778 25.71 19.88 15.13
C LEU A 778 27.22 19.86 15.42
N GLN A 779 27.65 20.37 16.56
CA GLN A 779 29.06 20.34 16.99
C GLN A 779 29.54 18.93 17.38
N VAL A 780 28.70 18.09 18.01
CA VAL A 780 29.01 16.66 18.23
C VAL A 780 29.15 15.92 16.89
N THR A 781 28.28 16.23 15.92
CA THR A 781 28.35 15.69 14.56
C THR A 781 29.65 16.13 13.87
N LEU A 782 30.03 17.41 13.98
CA LEU A 782 31.26 17.94 13.39
C LEU A 782 32.51 17.30 14.03
N SER A 783 32.48 17.04 15.33
CA SER A 783 33.50 16.25 16.04
C SER A 783 33.63 14.83 15.47
N GLN A 784 32.52 14.16 15.14
CA GLN A 784 32.56 12.87 14.43
C GLN A 784 33.19 12.99 13.04
N ALA A 785 32.78 13.98 12.23
CA ALA A 785 33.29 14.17 10.87
C ALA A 785 34.81 14.45 10.87
N TYR A 786 35.28 15.38 11.71
CA TYR A 786 36.72 15.64 11.89
C TYR A 786 37.47 14.39 12.39
N SER A 787 36.86 13.59 13.28
CA SER A 787 37.47 12.34 13.78
C SER A 787 37.66 11.28 12.70
N TRP A 788 36.84 11.26 11.64
CA TRP A 788 37.04 10.39 10.46
C TRP A 788 38.07 10.96 9.48
N ALA A 789 38.03 12.27 9.23
CA ALA A 789 39.02 12.99 8.43
C ALA A 789 40.44 12.94 9.05
N GLY A 790 40.56 12.56 10.32
CA GLY A 790 41.80 12.49 11.09
C GLY A 790 42.22 13.84 11.71
N LEU A 791 41.35 14.84 11.67
CA LEU A 791 41.60 16.20 12.16
C LEU A 791 41.32 16.27 13.68
N SER A 792 42.22 15.67 14.48
CA SER A 792 41.97 15.40 15.90
C SER A 792 41.83 16.67 16.75
N HIS A 793 42.58 17.73 16.46
CA HIS A 793 42.52 18.97 17.23
C HIS A 793 41.18 19.67 17.04
N GLU A 794 40.70 19.70 15.80
CA GLU A 794 39.41 20.24 15.37
C GLU A 794 38.25 19.39 15.91
N ALA A 795 38.41 18.06 15.94
CA ALA A 795 37.44 17.15 16.56
C ALA A 795 37.28 17.36 18.07
N LEU A 796 38.37 17.65 18.80
CA LEU A 796 38.30 18.03 20.21
C LEU A 796 37.68 19.42 20.38
N ALA A 797 38.05 20.40 19.56
CA ALA A 797 37.48 21.76 19.64
C ALA A 797 35.95 21.78 19.42
N ALA A 798 35.44 21.04 18.42
CA ALA A 798 34.00 20.87 18.22
C ALA A 798 33.34 20.10 19.38
N SER A 799 34.01 19.07 19.91
CA SER A 799 33.57 18.33 21.10
C SER A 799 33.47 19.19 22.36
N ASP A 800 34.31 20.21 22.50
CA ASP A 800 34.25 21.17 23.61
C ASP A 800 33.20 22.27 23.39
N GLN A 801 33.01 22.74 22.15
CA GLN A 801 31.96 23.71 21.80
C GLN A 801 30.54 23.18 22.05
N ALA A 802 30.32 21.87 22.03
CA ALA A 802 29.02 21.27 22.36
C ALA A 802 28.69 21.27 23.87
N VAL A 803 29.68 21.36 24.75
CA VAL A 803 29.52 21.10 26.21
C VAL A 803 28.47 21.98 26.91
N PRO A 804 28.37 23.30 26.67
CA PRO A 804 27.44 24.15 27.42
C PRO A 804 25.97 23.78 27.21
N ASP A 805 25.62 23.38 25.99
CA ASP A 805 24.23 23.30 25.52
C ASP A 805 23.77 21.87 25.20
N ILE A 806 24.63 20.85 25.32
CA ILE A 806 24.29 19.44 25.02
C ILE A 806 23.13 18.89 25.88
N ALA A 807 22.92 19.45 27.08
CA ALA A 807 21.79 19.11 27.94
C ALA A 807 20.45 19.70 27.45
N ALA A 808 20.48 20.70 26.56
CA ALA A 808 19.31 21.37 25.99
C ALA A 808 18.79 20.72 24.71
N VAL A 809 19.39 19.61 24.24
CA VAL A 809 18.89 18.84 23.08
C VAL A 809 17.47 18.34 23.37
N GLU A 810 16.53 18.59 22.44
CA GLU A 810 15.11 18.32 22.67
C GLU A 810 14.81 16.82 22.80
N ALA A 811 13.69 16.47 23.44
CA ALA A 811 13.26 15.07 23.56
C ALA A 811 12.98 14.44 22.18
N ALA A 812 12.44 15.21 21.24
CA ALA A 812 12.20 14.77 19.87
C ALA A 812 13.50 14.50 19.10
N GLU A 813 14.55 15.32 19.29
CA GLU A 813 15.87 15.09 18.70
C GLU A 813 16.54 13.85 19.29
N ARG A 814 16.46 13.66 20.62
CA ARG A 814 16.97 12.44 21.29
C ARG A 814 16.27 11.17 20.80
N ALA A 815 14.94 11.20 20.66
CA ALA A 815 14.16 10.09 20.11
C ALA A 815 14.50 9.80 18.63
N ALA A 816 14.78 10.83 17.83
CA ALA A 816 15.18 10.67 16.43
C ALA A 816 16.60 10.09 16.24
N LEU A 817 17.50 10.31 17.21
CA LEU A 817 18.84 9.71 17.26
C LEU A 817 18.80 8.26 17.75
N GLY A 818 18.05 7.98 18.82
CA GLY A 818 18.00 6.67 19.47
C GLY A 818 19.14 6.41 20.46
N PHE A 819 19.80 7.46 20.96
CA PHE A 819 20.86 7.38 21.97
C PHE A 819 21.10 8.76 22.64
N ASN A 820 21.82 8.80 23.76
CA ASN A 820 22.11 10.03 24.48
C ASN A 820 23.22 10.86 23.78
N PRO A 821 22.97 12.12 23.39
CA PRO A 821 23.95 12.98 22.72
C PRO A 821 25.26 13.19 23.51
N GLU A 822 25.19 13.27 24.84
CA GLU A 822 26.39 13.47 25.68
C GLU A 822 27.24 12.20 25.76
N ARG A 823 26.61 11.02 25.83
CA ARG A 823 27.34 9.74 25.78
C ARG A 823 28.01 9.52 24.42
N TRP A 824 27.32 9.89 23.34
CA TRP A 824 27.92 9.89 21.99
C TRP A 824 29.11 10.85 21.90
N ARG A 825 28.98 12.08 22.42
CA ARG A 825 30.08 13.07 22.47
C ARG A 825 31.28 12.56 23.28
N LEU A 826 31.05 11.97 24.44
CA LEU A 826 32.10 11.41 25.31
C LEU A 826 32.81 10.22 24.65
N ALA A 827 32.08 9.30 24.01
CA ALA A 827 32.65 8.17 23.28
C ALA A 827 33.54 8.62 22.11
N LEU A 828 33.07 9.60 21.32
CA LEU A 828 33.85 10.20 20.24
C LEU A 828 35.10 10.90 20.77
N ARG A 829 34.96 11.71 21.83
CA ARG A 829 36.08 12.43 22.45
C ARG A 829 37.14 11.47 22.99
N ALA A 830 36.73 10.39 23.65
CA ALA A 830 37.63 9.35 24.15
C ALA A 830 38.46 8.74 23.01
N ARG A 831 37.80 8.36 21.90
CA ARG A 831 38.48 7.80 20.71
C ARG A 831 39.54 8.75 20.14
N VAL A 832 39.24 10.06 20.08
CA VAL A 832 40.20 11.07 19.61
C VAL A 832 41.36 11.25 20.59
N LEU A 833 41.09 11.43 21.88
CA LEU A 833 42.12 11.58 22.93
C LEU A 833 43.06 10.37 22.97
N MET A 834 42.51 9.16 22.84
CA MET A 834 43.28 7.91 22.79
C MET A 834 44.21 7.87 21.55
N ARG A 835 43.73 8.25 20.35
CA ARG A 835 44.56 8.35 19.14
C ARG A 835 45.70 9.37 19.27
N MET A 836 45.53 10.39 20.12
CA MET A 836 46.56 11.36 20.52
C MET A 836 47.41 10.90 21.73
N LEU A 837 47.27 9.64 22.18
CA LEU A 837 47.90 9.06 23.38
C LEU A 837 47.62 9.80 24.71
N ARG A 838 46.56 10.61 24.77
CA ARG A 838 46.07 11.28 25.99
C ARG A 838 45.19 10.34 26.83
N LEU A 839 45.76 9.17 27.17
CA LEU A 839 45.01 8.00 27.64
C LEU A 839 44.16 8.29 28.89
N GLY A 840 44.69 9.00 29.90
CA GLY A 840 43.95 9.30 31.13
C GLY A 840 42.72 10.19 30.90
N GLU A 841 42.79 11.15 29.97
CA GLU A 841 41.64 11.97 29.59
C GLU A 841 40.60 11.17 28.78
N ALA A 842 41.04 10.18 28.00
CA ALA A 842 40.14 9.26 27.30
C ALA A 842 39.40 8.36 28.30
N GLU A 843 40.10 7.85 29.33
CA GLU A 843 39.50 7.08 30.43
C GLU A 843 38.52 7.93 31.25
N ASP A 844 38.82 9.19 31.52
CA ASP A 844 37.89 10.13 32.16
C ASP A 844 36.60 10.32 31.35
N CYS A 845 36.71 10.42 30.02
CA CYS A 845 35.53 10.50 29.15
C CYS A 845 34.70 9.21 29.19
N LEU A 846 35.35 8.04 29.19
CA LEU A 846 34.67 6.73 29.28
C LEU A 846 33.98 6.54 30.64
N ARG A 847 34.64 6.90 31.75
CA ARG A 847 34.05 6.83 33.10
C ARG A 847 32.84 7.75 33.27
N ARG A 848 32.87 8.95 32.67
CA ARG A 848 31.72 9.87 32.65
C ARG A 848 30.57 9.33 31.79
N MET A 849 30.88 8.70 30.65
CA MET A 849 29.86 8.06 29.80
C MET A 849 29.11 6.96 30.55
N GLU A 850 29.83 6.12 31.30
CA GLU A 850 29.26 5.03 32.11
C GLU A 850 28.30 5.55 33.20
N GLN A 851 28.60 6.72 33.80
CA GLN A 851 27.78 7.34 34.85
C GLN A 851 26.41 7.88 34.36
N ILE A 852 26.21 8.05 33.06
CA ILE A 852 25.01 8.68 32.49
C ILE A 852 23.86 7.67 32.25
N GLY A 853 24.07 6.38 32.49
CA GLY A 853 23.10 5.31 32.17
C GLY A 853 23.09 4.96 30.69
N ALA A 854 22.66 3.75 30.33
CA ALA A 854 22.73 3.22 28.95
C ALA A 854 21.37 2.77 28.40
N ASP A 855 20.30 3.07 29.12
CA ASP A 855 19.01 2.42 28.96
C ASP A 855 18.29 2.93 27.70
N GLY A 856 17.90 2.00 26.82
CA GLY A 856 17.24 2.31 25.55
C GLY A 856 18.17 2.74 24.38
N GLU A 857 19.50 2.78 24.56
CA GLU A 857 20.42 3.29 23.51
C GLU A 857 20.73 2.28 22.40
N ASP A 858 20.94 2.80 21.17
CA ASP A 858 21.55 2.05 20.07
C ASP A 858 22.94 1.49 20.48
N PRO A 859 23.14 0.16 20.45
CA PRO A 859 24.38 -0.48 20.91
C PRO A 859 25.63 -0.07 20.12
N VAL A 860 25.51 0.59 18.96
CA VAL A 860 26.64 1.17 18.22
C VAL A 860 27.42 2.19 19.06
N ILE A 861 26.75 2.97 19.93
CA ILE A 861 27.44 3.94 20.80
C ILE A 861 28.37 3.22 21.80
N ASN A 862 27.90 2.12 22.37
CA ASN A 862 28.72 1.27 23.25
C ASN A 862 29.89 0.60 22.49
N GLN A 863 29.77 0.31 21.18
CA GLN A 863 30.91 -0.19 20.39
C GLN A 863 32.01 0.86 20.21
N ILE A 864 31.69 2.15 20.08
CA ILE A 864 32.71 3.22 20.01
C ILE A 864 33.53 3.26 21.31
N ALA A 865 32.86 3.11 22.46
CA ALA A 865 33.49 3.05 23.76
C ALA A 865 34.33 1.76 23.96
N LEU A 866 33.81 0.60 23.54
CA LEU A 866 34.55 -0.67 23.57
C LEU A 866 35.80 -0.63 22.68
N HIS A 867 35.70 -0.08 21.47
CA HIS A 867 36.87 0.09 20.58
C HIS A 867 37.96 0.94 21.26
N CYS A 868 37.56 2.09 21.84
CA CYS A 868 38.50 2.96 22.55
C CYS A 868 39.19 2.22 23.71
N LYS A 869 38.44 1.42 24.49
CA LYS A 869 39.01 0.60 25.58
C LYS A 869 39.99 -0.47 25.08
N ILE A 870 39.72 -1.09 23.93
CA ILE A 870 40.63 -2.06 23.28
C ILE A 870 41.88 -1.36 22.74
N GLU A 871 41.76 -0.20 22.11
CA GLU A 871 42.93 0.59 21.67
C GLU A 871 43.74 1.15 22.87
N ILE A 872 43.12 1.46 24.02
CA ILE A 872 43.83 1.77 25.29
C ILE A 872 44.59 0.54 25.82
N ALA A 873 43.94 -0.63 25.87
CA ALA A 873 44.57 -1.88 26.28
C ALA A 873 45.74 -2.27 25.35
N TRP A 874 45.60 -2.03 24.03
CA TRP A 874 46.67 -2.13 23.04
C TRP A 874 47.86 -1.21 23.39
N CYS A 875 47.61 0.08 23.65
CA CYS A 875 48.66 1.02 24.01
C CYS A 875 49.38 0.66 25.32
N ARG A 876 48.71 -0.03 26.24
CA ARG A 876 49.28 -0.53 27.51
C ARG A 876 49.91 -1.93 27.41
N ARG A 877 49.71 -2.65 26.30
CA ARG A 877 50.04 -4.08 26.14
C ARG A 877 49.37 -4.97 27.19
N ASP A 878 48.09 -4.73 27.44
CA ASP A 878 47.24 -5.50 28.35
C ASP A 878 46.32 -6.44 27.55
N PRO A 879 46.69 -7.72 27.36
CA PRO A 879 45.88 -8.66 26.57
C PRO A 879 44.60 -9.09 27.29
N ASP A 880 44.60 -9.13 28.63
CA ASP A 880 43.46 -9.59 29.43
C ASP A 880 42.30 -8.58 29.35
N GLN A 881 42.59 -7.28 29.45
CA GLN A 881 41.61 -6.23 29.22
C GLN A 881 41.11 -6.23 27.78
N ALA A 882 42.00 -6.34 26.78
CA ALA A 882 41.61 -6.37 25.38
C ALA A 882 40.68 -7.56 25.07
N GLN A 883 41.01 -8.77 25.52
CA GLN A 883 40.20 -9.96 25.34
C GLN A 883 38.86 -9.87 26.10
N ARG A 884 38.82 -9.24 27.29
CA ARG A 884 37.58 -8.98 28.04
C ARG A 884 36.65 -8.00 27.31
N TYR A 885 37.18 -6.94 26.71
CA TYR A 885 36.38 -5.97 25.96
C TYR A 885 35.95 -6.49 24.59
N ALA A 886 36.78 -7.28 23.90
CA ALA A 886 36.39 -8.00 22.68
C ALA A 886 35.26 -9.00 22.96
N GLN A 887 35.36 -9.78 24.04
CA GLN A 887 34.29 -10.68 24.49
C GLN A 887 32.97 -9.92 24.77
N ALA A 888 33.02 -8.77 25.44
CA ALA A 888 31.83 -7.94 25.69
C ALA A 888 31.20 -7.40 24.39
N SER A 889 32.00 -7.11 23.36
CA SER A 889 31.49 -6.81 22.02
C SER A 889 30.83 -8.04 21.38
N ALA A 890 31.48 -9.20 21.45
CA ALA A 890 30.95 -10.46 20.92
C ALA A 890 29.63 -10.89 21.58
N ASP A 891 29.42 -10.59 22.86
CA ASP A 891 28.14 -10.79 23.55
C ASP A 891 27.05 -9.85 23.02
N ALA A 892 27.35 -8.57 22.81
CA ALA A 892 26.44 -7.62 22.16
C ALA A 892 26.13 -8.00 20.69
N VAL A 893 27.09 -8.61 19.99
CA VAL A 893 26.90 -9.16 18.63
C VAL A 893 26.03 -10.42 18.64
N ARG A 894 26.14 -11.29 19.65
CA ARG A 894 25.23 -12.44 19.81
C ARG A 894 23.79 -12.01 20.09
N ALA A 895 23.59 -10.86 20.73
CA ALA A 895 22.27 -10.32 21.05
C ALA A 895 21.55 -9.63 19.86
N GLY A 896 22.20 -9.38 18.71
CA GLY A 896 21.60 -8.60 17.64
C GLY A 896 22.12 -8.87 16.22
N SER A 897 21.23 -8.85 15.23
CA SER A 897 21.50 -9.22 13.83
C SER A 897 22.24 -8.16 12.99
N ASN A 898 22.69 -7.05 13.58
CA ASN A 898 23.22 -5.88 12.85
C ASN A 898 24.58 -6.18 12.17
N PRO A 899 24.71 -6.08 10.83
CA PRO A 899 25.98 -6.30 10.12
C PRO A 899 27.10 -5.35 10.55
N TYR A 900 26.80 -4.11 10.92
CA TYR A 900 27.81 -3.15 11.40
C TYR A 900 28.45 -3.64 12.70
N LEU A 901 27.63 -4.09 13.67
CA LEU A 901 28.12 -4.65 14.93
C LEU A 901 28.98 -5.90 14.70
N ARG A 902 28.56 -6.78 13.77
CA ARG A 902 29.31 -7.98 13.39
C ARG A 902 30.68 -7.65 12.78
N ALA A 903 30.76 -6.63 11.93
CA ALA A 903 32.03 -6.16 11.36
C ALA A 903 32.94 -5.56 12.44
N THR A 904 32.41 -4.72 13.34
CA THR A 904 33.20 -4.16 14.45
C THR A 904 33.62 -5.22 15.47
N GLY A 905 32.78 -6.21 15.79
CA GLY A 905 33.16 -7.31 16.68
C GLY A 905 34.35 -8.11 16.14
N LYS A 906 34.35 -8.40 14.83
CA LYS A 906 35.47 -9.08 14.15
C LYS A 906 36.74 -8.20 14.08
N TRP A 907 36.59 -6.89 13.92
CA TRP A 907 37.71 -5.95 14.06
C TRP A 907 38.30 -6.00 15.49
N PHE A 908 37.46 -6.06 16.52
CA PHE A 908 37.89 -6.05 17.92
C PHE A 908 38.55 -7.38 18.33
N ASP A 909 37.99 -8.51 17.89
CA ASP A 909 38.60 -9.85 18.01
C ASP A 909 40.01 -9.88 17.40
N GLY A 910 40.20 -9.23 16.25
CA GLY A 910 41.50 -9.18 15.57
C GLY A 910 42.56 -8.37 16.31
N ILE A 911 42.19 -7.20 16.88
CA ILE A 911 43.12 -6.40 17.70
C ILE A 911 43.51 -7.18 18.97
N ALA A 912 42.57 -7.86 19.61
CA ALA A 912 42.84 -8.69 20.80
C ALA A 912 43.74 -9.90 20.47
N ALA A 913 43.51 -10.59 19.35
CA ALA A 913 44.37 -11.70 18.89
C ALA A 913 45.82 -11.24 18.61
N LEU A 914 45.99 -10.03 18.07
CA LEU A 914 47.31 -9.49 17.75
C LEU A 914 48.12 -9.11 19.02
N LEU A 915 47.46 -8.78 20.15
CA LEU A 915 48.10 -8.55 21.45
C LEU A 915 48.70 -9.82 22.08
N VAL A 916 48.07 -10.98 21.86
CA VAL A 916 48.62 -12.28 22.28
C VAL A 916 49.59 -12.88 21.24
N HIS A 917 50.10 -12.04 20.34
CA HIS A 917 51.06 -12.39 19.28
C HIS A 917 50.58 -13.49 18.31
N ASP A 918 49.27 -13.53 18.01
CA ASP A 918 48.68 -14.39 16.98
C ASP A 918 48.26 -13.57 15.73
N PRO A 919 49.21 -13.21 14.84
CA PRO A 919 48.90 -12.44 13.64
C PRO A 919 48.07 -13.24 12.62
N VAL A 920 48.08 -14.58 12.68
CA VAL A 920 47.32 -15.42 11.74
C VAL A 920 45.83 -15.36 12.07
N ARG A 921 45.44 -15.56 13.34
CA ARG A 921 44.05 -15.40 13.81
C ARG A 921 43.59 -13.95 13.67
N ALA A 922 44.44 -12.98 13.98
CA ALA A 922 44.11 -11.56 13.80
C ALA A 922 43.75 -11.25 12.34
N ASN A 923 44.59 -11.69 11.39
CA ASN A 923 44.34 -11.53 9.97
C ASN A 923 43.05 -12.23 9.51
N CYS A 924 42.75 -13.43 10.01
CA CYS A 924 41.49 -14.11 9.69
C CYS A 924 40.27 -13.28 10.11
N SER A 925 40.26 -12.75 11.34
CA SER A 925 39.15 -11.91 11.83
C SER A 925 39.00 -10.61 11.00
N PHE A 926 40.10 -9.99 10.55
CA PHE A 926 40.03 -8.82 9.66
C PHE A 926 39.52 -9.17 8.26
N VAL A 927 39.88 -10.33 7.70
CA VAL A 927 39.36 -10.80 6.41
C VAL A 927 37.86 -11.09 6.48
N GLU A 928 37.39 -11.78 7.53
CA GLU A 928 35.96 -12.02 7.75
C GLU A 928 35.15 -10.70 7.87
N ALA A 929 35.72 -9.66 8.51
CA ALA A 929 35.10 -8.34 8.56
C ALA A 929 35.00 -7.68 7.18
N LEU A 930 36.08 -7.75 6.38
CA LEU A 930 36.12 -7.20 5.01
C LEU A 930 35.15 -7.92 4.07
N GLU A 931 35.01 -9.24 4.16
CA GLU A 931 34.03 -10.02 3.40
C GLU A 931 32.59 -9.63 3.76
N LEU A 932 32.30 -9.45 5.05
CA LEU A 932 30.97 -9.00 5.50
C LEU A 932 30.65 -7.58 4.99
N ILE A 933 31.60 -6.64 5.07
CA ILE A 933 31.45 -5.27 4.54
C ILE A 933 31.15 -5.29 3.03
N ARG A 934 31.94 -6.05 2.26
CA ARG A 934 31.80 -6.12 0.80
C ARG A 934 30.50 -6.79 0.35
N THR A 935 30.06 -7.81 1.09
CA THR A 935 28.80 -8.54 0.81
C THR A 935 27.57 -7.73 1.19
N THR A 936 27.59 -7.01 2.32
CA THR A 936 26.41 -6.29 2.86
C THR A 936 26.34 -4.82 2.46
N ARG A 937 27.45 -4.23 2.00
CA ARG A 937 27.64 -2.77 1.79
C ARG A 937 27.39 -1.91 3.03
N VAL A 938 27.52 -2.51 4.22
CA VAL A 938 27.44 -1.83 5.53
C VAL A 938 28.83 -1.74 6.14
N ALA A 939 29.11 -0.68 6.91
CA ALA A 939 30.41 -0.41 7.54
C ALA A 939 31.58 -0.24 6.54
N VAL A 940 31.29 0.33 5.35
CA VAL A 940 32.31 0.60 4.32
C VAL A 940 33.35 1.62 4.82
N ASP A 941 32.96 2.49 5.75
CA ASP A 941 33.77 3.50 6.42
C ASP A 941 34.88 2.97 7.35
N ILE A 942 34.99 1.66 7.57
CA ILE A 942 36.14 1.03 8.27
C ILE A 942 37.00 0.10 7.40
N GLU A 943 36.68 -0.03 6.09
CA GLU A 943 37.35 -0.99 5.20
C GLU A 943 38.87 -0.73 5.06
N ASP A 944 39.30 0.52 4.93
CA ASP A 944 40.71 0.90 4.75
C ASP A 944 41.54 0.81 6.06
N GLU A 945 40.92 1.07 7.21
CA GLU A 945 41.52 0.82 8.53
C GLU A 945 41.72 -0.70 8.75
N LEU A 946 40.74 -1.54 8.38
CA LEU A 946 40.84 -3.00 8.41
C LEU A 946 41.91 -3.55 7.45
N LEU A 947 42.02 -2.99 6.24
CA LEU A 947 43.08 -3.36 5.29
C LEU A 947 44.47 -3.01 5.83
N ALA A 948 44.62 -1.88 6.53
CA ALA A 948 45.88 -1.49 7.15
C ALA A 948 46.30 -2.44 8.30
N TRP A 949 45.35 -2.85 9.15
CA TRP A 949 45.58 -3.86 10.20
C TRP A 949 45.91 -5.25 9.63
N SER A 950 45.19 -5.69 8.58
CA SER A 950 45.42 -6.96 7.89
C SER A 950 46.81 -7.00 7.25
N ALA A 951 47.26 -5.88 6.66
CA ALA A 951 48.62 -5.74 6.13
C ALA A 951 49.70 -5.82 7.22
N GLU A 952 49.49 -5.20 8.40
CA GLU A 952 50.43 -5.31 9.53
C GLU A 952 50.55 -6.77 10.01
N CYS A 953 49.43 -7.51 10.08
CA CYS A 953 49.44 -8.92 10.44
C CYS A 953 50.20 -9.79 9.44
N ARG A 954 50.03 -9.55 8.13
CA ARG A 954 50.80 -10.26 7.09
C ARG A 954 52.28 -9.96 7.17
N ALA A 955 52.66 -8.70 7.44
CA ALA A 955 54.06 -8.31 7.62
C ALA A 955 54.71 -8.94 8.88
N LEU A 956 53.91 -9.27 9.90
CA LEU A 956 54.32 -10.00 11.11
C LEU A 956 54.31 -11.52 10.95
N ALA A 957 53.61 -12.05 9.93
CA ALA A 957 53.59 -13.46 9.54
C ALA A 957 54.50 -13.75 8.32
N ASP A 958 55.42 -12.82 8.00
CA ASP A 958 56.36 -12.83 6.86
C ASP A 958 55.73 -13.02 5.46
N ASP A 959 54.40 -12.88 5.30
CA ASP A 959 53.71 -12.75 4.00
C ASP A 959 53.98 -11.38 3.38
N THR A 960 55.23 -11.20 2.95
CA THR A 960 55.80 -9.99 2.37
C THR A 960 55.00 -9.50 1.17
N ARG A 961 54.48 -10.41 0.34
CA ARG A 961 53.70 -10.05 -0.85
C ARG A 961 52.29 -9.59 -0.48
N GLY A 962 51.56 -10.38 0.30
CA GLY A 962 50.21 -10.02 0.73
C GLY A 962 50.20 -8.75 1.57
N ALA A 963 51.22 -8.52 2.40
CA ALA A 963 51.41 -7.29 3.15
C ALA A 963 51.59 -6.07 2.23
N LEU A 964 52.42 -6.16 1.18
CA LEU A 964 52.60 -5.06 0.22
C LEU A 964 51.32 -4.78 -0.57
N ASP A 965 50.65 -5.82 -1.05
CA ASP A 965 49.44 -5.67 -1.88
C ASP A 965 48.27 -5.10 -1.05
N GLN A 966 48.08 -5.54 0.20
CA GLN A 966 47.09 -4.93 1.11
C GLN A 966 47.46 -3.53 1.60
N ALA A 967 48.73 -3.27 1.95
CA ALA A 967 49.14 -1.93 2.40
C ALA A 967 48.99 -0.87 1.31
N ARG A 968 49.23 -1.24 0.04
CA ARG A 968 48.91 -0.39 -1.12
C ARG A 968 47.42 -0.14 -1.23
N GLN A 969 46.59 -1.19 -1.15
CA GLN A 969 45.13 -1.05 -1.21
C GLN A 969 44.58 -0.15 -0.09
N ALA A 970 45.10 -0.31 1.13
CA ALA A 970 44.76 0.55 2.27
C ALA A 970 45.11 2.02 2.01
N VAL A 971 46.34 2.31 1.56
CA VAL A 971 46.81 3.68 1.28
C VAL A 971 46.06 4.33 0.11
N GLU A 972 45.73 3.58 -0.92
CA GLU A 972 44.92 4.07 -2.04
C GLU A 972 43.50 4.41 -1.60
N LEU A 973 42.82 3.48 -0.93
CA LEU A 973 41.44 3.64 -0.50
C LEU A 973 41.29 4.74 0.57
N ALA A 974 42.23 4.79 1.53
CA ALA A 974 42.28 5.85 2.54
C ALA A 974 42.48 7.24 1.92
N ARG A 975 43.27 7.36 0.84
CA ARG A 975 43.42 8.63 0.10
C ARG A 975 42.15 9.02 -0.64
N GLN A 976 41.47 8.08 -1.29
CA GLN A 976 40.19 8.32 -1.96
C GLN A 976 39.10 8.80 -0.98
N ARG A 977 39.17 8.40 0.29
CA ARG A 977 38.22 8.76 1.37
C ARG A 977 38.69 9.89 2.30
N CYS A 978 39.87 10.46 2.09
CA CYS A 978 40.54 11.40 3.01
C CYS A 978 40.75 10.87 4.46
N HIS A 979 40.86 9.55 4.63
CA HIS A 979 41.14 8.88 5.92
C HIS A 979 42.62 8.95 6.28
N ARG A 980 43.05 10.10 6.81
CA ARG A 980 44.48 10.43 7.05
C ARG A 980 45.19 9.49 8.04
N ILE A 981 44.47 8.88 8.98
CA ILE A 981 45.04 7.96 9.99
C ILE A 981 45.29 6.56 9.39
N PRO A 982 44.32 5.92 8.71
CA PRO A 982 44.57 4.74 7.87
C PRO A 982 45.65 4.94 6.80
N GLU A 983 45.72 6.10 6.13
CA GLU A 983 46.84 6.40 5.20
C GLU A 983 48.18 6.29 5.94
N CYS A 984 48.30 6.89 7.13
CA CYS A 984 49.52 6.84 7.93
C CYS A 984 49.90 5.40 8.34
N ARG A 985 48.94 4.60 8.85
CA ARG A 985 49.17 3.20 9.25
C ARG A 985 49.61 2.34 8.06
N GLY A 986 48.91 2.43 6.93
CA GLY A 986 49.26 1.70 5.71
C GLY A 986 50.63 2.09 5.14
N LEU A 987 51.00 3.37 5.18
CA LEU A 987 52.33 3.85 4.77
C LEU A 987 53.45 3.34 5.67
N ILE A 988 53.21 3.21 6.98
CA ILE A 988 54.19 2.65 7.93
C ILE A 988 54.40 1.16 7.64
N VAL A 989 53.34 0.39 7.38
CA VAL A 989 53.47 -1.04 7.01
C VAL A 989 54.20 -1.20 5.68
N TRP A 990 53.76 -0.50 4.62
CA TRP A 990 54.41 -0.55 3.31
C TRP A 990 55.90 -0.14 3.41
N GLY A 991 56.20 0.96 4.11
CA GLY A 991 57.57 1.39 4.35
C GLY A 991 58.41 0.34 5.10
N SER A 992 57.84 -0.31 6.11
CA SER A 992 58.55 -1.33 6.91
C SER A 992 58.84 -2.61 6.13
N VAL A 993 57.98 -2.99 5.19
CA VAL A 993 58.24 -4.12 4.29
C VAL A 993 59.28 -3.73 3.22
N CYS A 994 59.14 -2.58 2.57
CA CYS A 994 60.12 -2.11 1.59
C CYS A 994 61.51 -1.80 2.19
N ALA A 995 61.61 -1.48 3.49
CA ALA A 995 62.91 -1.28 4.14
C ALA A 995 63.78 -2.56 4.15
N LYS A 996 63.16 -3.75 4.07
CA LYS A 996 63.86 -5.04 3.95
C LYS A 996 64.35 -5.34 2.50
N ASP A 997 63.87 -4.60 1.50
CA ASP A 997 64.01 -4.91 0.06
C ASP A 997 65.13 -4.09 -0.63
N GLY A 998 66.35 -4.26 -0.14
CA GLY A 998 67.56 -3.68 -0.73
C GLY A 998 67.63 -2.15 -0.77
N SER A 999 68.55 -1.62 -1.57
CA SER A 999 68.87 -0.18 -1.57
C SER A 999 67.77 0.71 -2.17
N ASP A 1000 66.97 0.20 -3.10
CA ASP A 1000 65.86 0.97 -3.70
C ASP A 1000 64.56 0.82 -2.91
N GLY A 1001 64.33 -0.33 -2.27
CA GLY A 1001 63.29 -0.49 -1.24
C GLY A 1001 63.52 0.48 -0.07
N ALA A 1002 64.76 0.61 0.42
CA ALA A 1002 65.12 1.58 1.45
C ALA A 1002 64.83 3.05 1.04
N LYS A 1003 65.12 3.44 -0.21
CA LYS A 1003 64.78 4.78 -0.76
C LYS A 1003 63.27 5.00 -0.91
N LEU A 1004 62.49 3.95 -1.15
CA LEU A 1004 61.03 4.02 -1.15
C LEU A 1004 60.50 4.15 0.28
N ALA A 1005 60.93 3.28 1.19
CA ALA A 1005 60.59 3.30 2.61
C ALA A 1005 60.84 4.67 3.27
N ALA A 1006 62.01 5.29 3.04
CA ALA A 1006 62.31 6.61 3.55
C ALA A 1006 61.28 7.69 3.13
N ARG A 1007 60.79 7.64 1.89
CA ARG A 1007 59.75 8.55 1.38
C ARG A 1007 58.37 8.26 1.99
N LEU A 1008 58.02 6.98 2.14
CA LEU A 1008 56.77 6.55 2.78
C LEU A 1008 56.73 6.97 4.25
N PHE A 1009 57.83 6.80 4.99
CA PHE A 1009 57.96 7.22 6.39
C PHE A 1009 57.93 8.74 6.59
N GLU A 1010 58.51 9.53 5.69
CA GLU A 1010 58.41 11.00 5.80
C GLU A 1010 56.99 11.50 5.49
N ARG A 1011 56.27 10.87 4.55
CA ARG A 1011 54.82 11.13 4.37
C ARG A 1011 54.00 10.71 5.59
N ALA A 1012 54.29 9.56 6.20
CA ALA A 1012 53.65 9.14 7.45
C ALA A 1012 53.91 10.14 8.59
N LYS A 1013 55.14 10.64 8.74
CA LYS A 1013 55.52 11.70 9.69
C LYS A 1013 54.73 12.99 9.48
N GLN A 1014 54.55 13.42 8.23
CA GLN A 1014 53.71 14.58 7.89
C GLN A 1014 52.25 14.35 8.28
N LEU A 1015 51.72 13.14 8.07
CA LEU A 1015 50.36 12.80 8.48
C LEU A 1015 50.19 12.78 10.01
N ILE A 1016 51.15 12.27 10.78
CA ILE A 1016 51.11 12.35 12.25
C ILE A 1016 51.06 13.82 12.70
N ALA A 1017 51.92 14.68 12.13
CA ALA A 1017 51.93 16.11 12.44
C ALA A 1017 50.63 16.83 12.03
N GLN A 1018 49.99 16.43 10.91
CA GLN A 1018 48.71 16.98 10.46
C GLN A 1018 47.52 16.48 11.31
N THR A 1019 47.55 15.24 11.77
CA THR A 1019 46.40 14.58 12.43
C THR A 1019 46.45 14.61 13.95
N GLY A 1020 47.62 14.87 14.54
CA GLY A 1020 47.87 14.69 15.97
C GLY A 1020 47.84 13.21 16.43
N ALA A 1021 47.81 12.25 15.50
CA ALA A 1021 47.63 10.82 15.80
C ALA A 1021 48.91 10.14 16.30
N ALA A 1022 49.35 10.53 17.50
CA ALA A 1022 50.56 10.04 18.17
C ALA A 1022 50.62 8.50 18.31
N ILE A 1023 49.48 7.80 18.28
CA ILE A 1023 49.41 6.33 18.24
C ILE A 1023 50.23 5.69 17.10
N CYS A 1024 50.47 6.42 16.00
CA CYS A 1024 51.29 5.94 14.87
C CYS A 1024 52.82 6.13 15.08
N GLU A 1025 53.27 6.89 16.08
CA GLU A 1025 54.69 7.24 16.25
C GLU A 1025 55.58 6.04 16.57
N ASP A 1026 55.11 5.10 17.39
CA ASP A 1026 55.87 3.91 17.78
C ASP A 1026 56.06 2.95 16.58
N GLY A 1027 55.03 2.80 15.75
CA GLY A 1027 55.12 2.08 14.47
C GLY A 1027 56.10 2.76 13.50
N LEU A 1028 56.01 4.09 13.34
CA LEU A 1028 56.94 4.86 12.52
C LEU A 1028 58.39 4.78 13.03
N ARG A 1029 58.58 4.76 14.36
CA ARG A 1029 59.89 4.64 15.02
C ARG A 1029 60.51 3.27 14.74
N ARG A 1030 59.73 2.17 14.86
CA ARG A 1030 60.15 0.82 14.46
C ARG A 1030 60.52 0.77 12.98
N GLY A 1031 59.63 1.26 12.10
CA GLY A 1031 59.85 1.25 10.66
C GLY A 1031 61.13 1.99 10.25
N ARG A 1032 61.36 3.18 10.81
CA ARG A 1032 62.59 3.95 10.54
C ARG A 1032 63.86 3.31 11.11
N ALA A 1033 63.77 2.50 12.16
CA ALA A 1033 64.93 1.75 12.67
C ALA A 1033 65.44 0.69 11.66
N LEU A 1034 64.56 0.16 10.79
CA LEU A 1034 64.94 -0.74 9.70
C LEU A 1034 65.78 -0.07 8.60
N LEU A 1035 65.92 1.26 8.62
CA LEU A 1035 66.78 2.04 7.71
C LEU A 1035 68.13 2.43 8.33
N ALA A 1036 68.38 2.06 9.59
CA ALA A 1036 69.72 2.16 10.16
C ALA A 1036 70.62 1.06 9.54
N PRO A 1037 71.92 1.33 9.31
CA PRO A 1037 72.85 0.25 9.00
C PRO A 1037 72.90 -0.75 10.16
N PRO A 1038 73.08 -2.06 9.90
CA PRO A 1038 73.31 -3.03 10.96
C PRO A 1038 74.56 -2.66 11.77
N ALA A 1039 74.48 -2.80 13.09
CA ALA A 1039 75.52 -2.46 14.06
C ALA A 1039 76.53 -3.60 14.26
#